data_AF-A0A0H2SC05-F1
#
_entry.id   AF-A0A0H2SC05-F1
#
_cell.length_a   1.000
_cell.length_b   1.000
_cell.length_c   1.000
_cell.angle_alpha   90.00
_cell.angle_beta   90.00
_cell.angle_gamma   90.00
#
_symmetry.space_group_name_H-M   'P 1'
#
loop_
_entity.id
_entity.type
_entity.pdbx_description
1 polymer ?
#
loop_
_entity_poly.entity_id
_entity_poly.type
_entity_poly.pdbx_seq_one_letter_code
_entity_poly.pdbx_strand_id
1 'polypeptide(L)'
;MKRPANAAHLSTENPRPFKTTRTLNLTEYFSDAQFEVPWLEIPEVVKDSREDADDEPGWIIGTVSMMWPNVRDPKIMIQDSLEKQLEIKLTKSSAKLLDLGFKDTIKISLQHAQVESRRGASSSSKLPFLLSFPGNITVMYVLKHGNSDLDGTVIDTLKREDQLQEDWYGTPAPLSVNGDMDVDLKVLRSQAASPASGPTRALSDAPSSPLDGSFPTSPVPKLSRTNCLTSPSTPAPITPSPNEASQVREASSPLPPRPERVADGVFLSETIPPDFHEEDRRPTSKRAEDAQPNVKGRQPLNGTDLNQKPNGVESTRHPEAKKEKKKKSKKSRYKEGNQKPASPAPPPPPQRNPALDMEPGLKTPMSIYPDLASVRVGWHSVIGVVVTDFQPQVGKGGNPFVTLELVDPSNISDRPLKVTCFTNKHDIFLPPARKNHIVLVRGIKVSEWRGNLNGAVYADRMKWVAFDPSTGRFYHAELGGISKSDADLGPNFDPFYMPVDAEIDYFVKLGQWWRAYTEDDQRPVVVCQPSTPREHKLIGEMDSNQFFDATVEIVRNDHNRDVQQYCLLISDYSPHPQLHSAGYMGQYAIQCLTDRLPKEDLAAMDAGTYWSVKNVRLKYGRIGTLECDFYDVKLKQLSEESASVNARLAELLKRKQDYLTMCPHEDPSKTPDSGLAIVSALKEHGCYDIIAELAYSCNDVDKCTDLYVTDYSRNPTPSFIPDRVYKKISDRPIFVIGVFGDRHIVRDLDPDSTYLFKDVKVVRNEFGKIKGKINYADKNIIKVSKRSNQESVISALKALEQRKDRLYASQPIPTMGNDTSSSLRHRHVDQETTTGGIRAVRASGKCPNKFRIRARIVDYHPFELFDFSAQRCKKCKKEISIKLRACVDCDDVSRSLSEWYFRFFLRLKDENGDHLVISVCDEAKDFLGGLNPSDLRADAASLKTLTDRLKKICKPVIDYHDGVEEQPGLESPLLDICIKSWPITVEEVPKRAYAVTGCEIVV
;
A
#
# COMPACT_ATOMS: atom_id res chain seq x y z
N MET A 1 32.63 27.69 59.42
CA MET A 1 31.61 28.66 58.96
C MET A 1 30.39 27.89 58.47
N LYS A 2 29.24 28.00 59.15
CA LYS A 2 27.94 27.45 58.74
C LYS A 2 26.86 28.48 59.05
N ARG A 3 25.87 28.66 58.16
CA ARG A 3 24.74 29.60 58.33
C ARG A 3 23.64 29.00 59.23
N PRO A 4 22.83 29.83 59.93
CA PRO A 4 21.82 29.37 60.88
C PRO A 4 20.46 29.07 60.24
N ALA A 5 19.58 28.45 61.03
CA ALA A 5 18.17 28.22 60.73
C ALA A 5 17.27 29.28 61.40
N ASN A 6 16.08 29.50 60.83
CA ASN A 6 14.77 29.68 61.50
C ASN A 6 13.82 30.56 60.66
N ALA A 7 12.60 30.08 60.43
CA ALA A 7 11.35 30.68 60.93
C ALA A 7 10.14 30.07 60.20
N ALA A 8 9.13 29.65 60.96
CA ALA A 8 7.85 29.22 60.41
C ALA A 8 6.87 30.41 60.33
N HIS A 9 5.95 30.38 59.36
CA HIS A 9 4.77 31.24 59.37
C HIS A 9 3.52 30.41 59.05
N LEU A 10 2.53 30.51 59.94
CA LEU A 10 1.19 29.97 59.74
C LEU A 10 0.36 30.96 58.91
N SER A 11 -0.47 30.44 58.00
CA SER A 11 -1.59 31.16 57.40
C SER A 11 -2.83 30.28 57.39
N THR A 12 -3.94 30.81 57.89
CA THR A 12 -5.24 30.15 58.03
C THR A 12 -6.01 30.13 56.71
N GLU A 13 -6.49 28.95 56.30
CA GLU A 13 -7.45 28.83 55.19
C GLU A 13 -8.89 28.66 55.71
N ASN A 14 -9.85 29.29 55.03
CA ASN A 14 -11.28 29.14 55.29
C ASN A 14 -11.82 27.87 54.62
N PRO A 15 -12.71 27.10 55.26
CA PRO A 15 -13.39 25.98 54.61
C PRO A 15 -14.34 26.48 53.52
N ARG A 16 -14.17 26.01 52.28
CA ARG A 16 -15.15 26.20 51.20
C ARG A 16 -16.36 25.29 51.44
N PRO A 17 -17.59 25.70 51.08
CA PRO A 17 -18.77 24.84 51.21
C PRO A 17 -18.71 23.67 50.22
N PHE A 18 -19.04 22.47 50.69
CA PHE A 18 -19.23 21.30 49.83
C PHE A 18 -20.36 21.55 48.83
N LYS A 19 -20.06 21.48 47.53
CA LYS A 19 -21.10 21.32 46.50
C LYS A 19 -21.54 19.86 46.48
N THR A 20 -22.85 19.64 46.36
CA THR A 20 -23.42 18.29 46.28
C THR A 20 -23.19 17.73 44.88
N THR A 21 -22.26 16.77 44.73
CA THR A 21 -21.98 16.12 43.43
C THR A 21 -23.23 15.38 42.95
N ARG A 22 -23.74 15.75 41.76
CA ARG A 22 -24.93 15.15 41.16
C ARG A 22 -24.52 13.89 40.41
N THR A 23 -24.65 12.72 41.04
CA THR A 23 -24.42 11.43 40.36
C THR A 23 -25.39 11.27 39.19
N LEU A 24 -24.88 11.43 37.97
CA LEU A 24 -25.62 11.16 36.74
C LEU A 24 -25.76 9.64 36.52
N ASN A 25 -26.86 9.25 35.90
CA ASN A 25 -27.08 7.87 35.49
C ASN A 25 -26.24 7.60 34.23
N LEU A 26 -25.29 6.65 34.31
CA LEU A 26 -24.34 6.38 33.21
C LEU A 26 -25.05 6.05 31.87
N THR A 27 -26.22 5.42 31.91
CA THR A 27 -27.00 5.12 30.69
C THR A 27 -27.61 6.39 30.07
N GLU A 28 -28.02 7.36 30.90
CA GLU A 28 -28.51 8.66 30.42
C GLU A 28 -27.34 9.48 29.84
N TYR A 29 -26.19 9.50 30.51
CA TYR A 29 -24.96 10.13 30.04
C TYR A 29 -24.53 9.63 28.65
N PHE A 30 -24.47 8.30 28.44
CA PHE A 30 -24.19 7.73 27.11
C PHE A 30 -25.32 7.92 26.09
N SER A 31 -26.51 8.35 26.50
CA SER A 31 -27.64 8.62 25.60
C SER A 31 -27.69 10.08 25.14
N ASP A 32 -27.11 11.01 25.91
CA ASP A 32 -27.07 12.42 25.56
C ASP A 32 -25.92 12.74 24.58
N ALA A 33 -26.30 13.18 23.38
CA ALA A 33 -25.37 13.54 22.31
C ALA A 33 -24.60 14.85 22.57
N GLN A 34 -24.99 15.66 23.56
CA GLN A 34 -24.21 16.84 23.95
C GLN A 34 -22.85 16.47 24.58
N PHE A 35 -22.72 15.24 25.08
CA PHE A 35 -21.48 14.69 25.63
C PHE A 35 -20.68 13.87 24.59
N GLU A 36 -21.10 13.81 23.32
CA GLU A 36 -20.32 13.15 22.27
C GLU A 36 -19.15 14.04 21.83
N VAL A 37 -17.91 13.56 22.04
CA VAL A 37 -16.69 14.30 21.71
C VAL A 37 -16.21 13.96 20.30
N PRO A 38 -16.06 14.96 19.40
CA PRO A 38 -15.48 14.75 18.08
C PRO A 38 -14.06 14.17 18.16
N TRP A 39 -13.74 13.21 17.29
CA TRP A 39 -12.48 12.45 17.36
C TRP A 39 -11.20 13.29 17.26
N LEU A 40 -11.28 14.52 16.74
CA LEU A 40 -10.15 15.45 16.68
C LEU A 40 -9.97 16.30 17.95
N GLU A 41 -11.02 16.44 18.77
CA GLU A 41 -11.09 17.29 19.96
C GLU A 41 -10.76 16.54 21.26
N ILE A 42 -10.75 15.19 21.22
CA ILE A 42 -10.33 14.32 22.34
C ILE A 42 -9.06 14.82 23.07
N PRO A 43 -7.97 15.28 22.40
CA PRO A 43 -6.75 15.74 23.07
C PRO A 43 -6.87 17.06 23.86
N GLU A 44 -7.96 17.79 23.68
CA GLU A 44 -8.25 19.05 24.37
C GLU A 44 -9.18 18.73 25.55
N VAL A 45 -10.32 18.07 25.29
CA VAL A 45 -11.28 17.65 26.34
C VAL A 45 -10.65 16.79 27.44
N VAL A 46 -9.73 15.87 27.11
CA VAL A 46 -9.03 15.01 28.10
C VAL A 46 -7.91 15.76 28.87
N LYS A 47 -7.50 16.95 28.42
CA LYS A 47 -6.60 17.82 29.20
C LYS A 47 -7.38 18.70 30.15
N ASP A 48 -8.42 19.37 29.64
CA ASP A 48 -9.13 20.42 30.38
C ASP A 48 -9.88 19.83 31.58
N SER A 49 -10.48 18.64 31.42
CA SER A 49 -11.10 17.84 32.49
C SER A 49 -10.16 17.35 33.60
N ARG A 50 -8.85 17.64 33.54
CA ARG A 50 -7.92 17.41 34.67
C ARG A 50 -7.85 18.57 35.66
N GLU A 51 -8.28 19.77 35.25
CA GLU A 51 -8.20 20.96 36.11
C GLU A 51 -9.46 21.09 36.98
N ASP A 52 -10.63 20.73 36.47
CA ASP A 52 -11.90 20.70 37.19
C ASP A 52 -12.43 19.26 37.37
N ALA A 53 -12.26 18.71 38.58
CA ALA A 53 -12.58 17.31 38.91
C ALA A 53 -14.08 16.95 38.93
N ASP A 54 -14.97 17.94 38.74
CA ASP A 54 -16.43 17.79 38.71
C ASP A 54 -16.98 17.71 37.26
N ASP A 55 -16.19 18.02 36.23
CA ASP A 55 -16.66 18.05 34.82
C ASP A 55 -16.49 16.69 34.13
N GLU A 56 -17.59 16.13 33.60
CA GLU A 56 -17.56 14.85 32.89
C GLU A 56 -17.02 15.02 31.45
N PRO A 57 -15.89 14.40 31.08
CA PRO A 57 -15.14 14.68 29.84
C PRO A 57 -15.78 14.13 28.54
N GLY A 58 -17.07 13.84 28.56
CA GLY A 58 -17.78 13.24 27.44
C GLY A 58 -17.33 11.82 27.04
N TRP A 59 -17.91 11.32 25.95
CA TRP A 59 -17.71 9.98 25.43
C TRP A 59 -17.47 9.99 23.91
N ILE A 60 -16.87 8.92 23.40
CA ILE A 60 -16.62 8.70 21.98
C ILE A 60 -17.27 7.41 21.49
N ILE A 61 -17.75 7.38 20.25
CA ILE A 61 -18.27 6.17 19.60
C ILE A 61 -17.27 5.63 18.56
N GLY A 62 -17.19 4.31 18.42
CA GLY A 62 -16.44 3.66 17.34
C GLY A 62 -16.66 2.15 17.24
N THR A 63 -16.31 1.58 16.10
CA THR A 63 -16.43 0.14 15.80
C THR A 63 -15.08 -0.56 15.99
N VAL A 64 -15.04 -1.65 16.74
CA VAL A 64 -13.81 -2.42 17.02
C VAL A 64 -13.27 -3.08 15.75
N SER A 65 -12.17 -2.54 15.24
CA SER A 65 -11.48 -2.97 14.01
C SER A 65 -10.35 -3.96 14.26
N MET A 66 -9.73 -3.96 15.45
CA MET A 66 -8.72 -4.93 15.85
C MET A 66 -8.57 -4.99 17.37
N MET A 67 -8.11 -6.13 17.88
CA MET A 67 -7.82 -6.32 19.31
C MET A 67 -6.56 -7.15 19.49
N TRP A 68 -5.83 -6.86 20.56
CA TRP A 68 -4.69 -7.63 21.03
C TRP A 68 -4.82 -7.84 22.55
N PRO A 69 -5.69 -8.77 23.00
CA PRO A 69 -5.91 -8.98 24.44
C PRO A 69 -4.72 -9.68 25.14
N ASN A 70 -3.91 -10.43 24.40
CA ASN A 70 -2.87 -11.32 24.94
C ASN A 70 -1.43 -10.74 24.86
N VAL A 71 -1.26 -9.47 24.51
CA VAL A 71 0.08 -8.82 24.54
C VAL A 71 0.41 -8.29 25.94
N ARG A 72 1.65 -7.83 26.14
CA ARG A 72 2.11 -7.28 27.42
C ARG A 72 1.20 -6.15 27.92
N ASP A 73 0.83 -5.25 27.03
CA ASP A 73 -0.04 -4.10 27.26
C ASP A 73 -1.28 -4.24 26.35
N PRO A 74 -2.40 -4.82 26.85
CA PRO A 74 -3.58 -5.07 26.04
C PRO A 74 -4.09 -3.82 25.35
N LYS A 75 -4.57 -3.98 24.12
CA LYS A 75 -5.08 -2.84 23.35
C LYS A 75 -6.14 -3.23 22.34
N ILE A 76 -6.99 -2.26 22.03
CA ILE A 76 -8.01 -2.32 20.99
C ILE A 76 -7.78 -1.18 19.99
N MET A 77 -8.25 -1.34 18.76
CA MET A 77 -8.26 -0.30 17.74
C MET A 77 -9.69 -0.12 17.27
N ILE A 78 -10.30 1.01 17.62
CA ILE A 78 -11.64 1.38 17.15
C ILE A 78 -11.54 2.24 15.89
N GLN A 79 -12.58 2.23 15.08
CA GLN A 79 -12.69 2.97 13.83
C GLN A 79 -13.98 3.79 13.79
N ASP A 80 -13.92 5.04 13.33
CA ASP A 80 -15.08 5.91 13.16
C ASP A 80 -15.78 5.70 11.79
N SER A 81 -16.83 6.49 11.54
CA SER A 81 -17.58 6.49 10.28
C SER A 81 -16.81 7.09 9.09
N LEU A 82 -15.66 7.74 9.33
CA LEU A 82 -14.77 8.33 8.33
C LEU A 82 -13.47 7.50 8.12
N GLU A 83 -13.49 6.26 8.61
CA GLU A 83 -12.36 5.31 8.59
C GLU A 83 -11.09 5.78 9.34
N LYS A 84 -11.22 6.75 10.25
CA LYS A 84 -10.16 7.08 11.20
C LYS A 84 -10.05 5.99 12.25
N GLN A 85 -8.82 5.68 12.65
CA GLN A 85 -8.49 4.63 13.60
C GLN A 85 -7.83 5.22 14.85
N LEU A 86 -8.42 4.94 16.01
CA LEU A 86 -7.91 5.28 17.33
C LEU A 86 -7.45 4.01 18.04
N GLU A 87 -6.21 4.04 18.54
CA GLU A 87 -5.64 2.96 19.35
C GLU A 87 -5.91 3.26 20.83
N ILE A 88 -6.36 2.26 21.57
CA ILE A 88 -6.70 2.38 23.00
C ILE A 88 -5.96 1.28 23.76
N LYS A 89 -5.11 1.68 24.71
CA LYS A 89 -4.44 0.79 25.66
C LYS A 89 -5.31 0.59 26.89
N LEU A 90 -5.33 -0.65 27.38
CA LEU A 90 -6.12 -1.11 28.52
C LEU A 90 -5.21 -1.84 29.51
N THR A 91 -5.59 -1.86 30.79
CA THR A 91 -5.00 -2.78 31.77
C THR A 91 -5.39 -4.23 31.47
N LYS A 92 -4.65 -5.19 32.06
CA LYS A 92 -4.97 -6.63 31.95
C LYS A 92 -6.22 -7.04 32.72
N SER A 93 -6.66 -6.29 33.74
CA SER A 93 -7.95 -6.51 34.41
C SER A 93 -9.09 -6.02 33.51
N SER A 94 -9.06 -4.74 33.11
CA SER A 94 -10.09 -4.17 32.23
C SER A 94 -10.26 -4.94 30.91
N ALA A 95 -9.17 -5.38 30.26
CA ALA A 95 -9.23 -6.17 29.03
C ALA A 95 -9.80 -7.60 29.20
N LYS A 96 -9.89 -8.13 30.43
CA LYS A 96 -10.59 -9.39 30.73
C LYS A 96 -12.06 -9.17 31.08
N LEU A 97 -12.38 -8.04 31.70
CA LEU A 97 -13.74 -7.67 32.09
C LEU A 97 -14.58 -7.15 30.90
N LEU A 98 -13.92 -6.71 29.84
CA LEU A 98 -14.51 -6.29 28.58
C LEU A 98 -14.49 -7.45 27.57
N ASP A 99 -15.61 -8.17 27.44
CA ASP A 99 -15.85 -9.10 26.33
C ASP A 99 -16.11 -8.31 25.03
N LEU A 100 -15.05 -7.80 24.40
CA LEU A 100 -15.12 -7.13 23.11
C LEU A 100 -14.90 -8.12 21.96
N GLY A 101 -15.57 -7.88 20.83
CA GLY A 101 -15.50 -8.66 19.60
C GLY A 101 -15.18 -7.78 18.39
N PHE A 102 -14.72 -8.40 17.30
CA PHE A 102 -14.49 -7.70 16.04
C PHE A 102 -15.83 -7.27 15.42
N LYS A 103 -15.93 -5.98 15.06
CA LYS A 103 -17.14 -5.26 14.64
C LYS A 103 -18.15 -4.91 15.72
N ASP A 104 -17.84 -5.05 17.01
CA ASP A 104 -18.67 -4.45 18.05
C ASP A 104 -18.63 -2.93 17.92
N THR A 105 -19.79 -2.26 17.96
CA THR A 105 -19.87 -0.80 18.04
C THR A 105 -20.07 -0.42 19.50
N ILE A 106 -19.17 0.42 20.03
CA ILE A 106 -19.12 0.77 21.45
C ILE A 106 -19.02 2.29 21.64
N LYS A 107 -19.62 2.79 22.72
CA LYS A 107 -19.30 4.11 23.29
C LYS A 107 -18.32 3.92 24.45
N ILE A 108 -17.33 4.79 24.53
CA ILE A 108 -16.28 4.77 25.57
C ILE A 108 -16.28 6.13 26.24
N SER A 109 -16.45 6.16 27.56
CA SER A 109 -16.28 7.41 28.31
C SER A 109 -14.80 7.82 28.31
N LEU A 110 -14.53 9.12 28.15
CA LEU A 110 -13.19 9.68 28.29
C LEU A 110 -12.77 9.88 29.76
N GLN A 111 -13.63 9.52 30.72
CA GLN A 111 -13.30 9.54 32.14
C GLN A 111 -12.10 8.62 32.42
N HIS A 112 -11.12 9.14 33.16
CA HIS A 112 -9.82 8.51 33.44
C HIS A 112 -8.91 8.24 32.22
N ALA A 113 -9.29 8.68 31.02
CA ALA A 113 -8.44 8.54 29.84
C ALA A 113 -7.14 9.37 29.97
N GLN A 114 -6.07 8.88 29.38
CA GLN A 114 -4.83 9.62 29.20
C GLN A 114 -4.45 9.64 27.71
N VAL A 115 -4.21 10.83 27.18
CA VAL A 115 -3.81 11.01 25.77
C VAL A 115 -2.29 10.87 25.67
N GLU A 116 -1.82 9.79 25.06
CA GLU A 116 -0.41 9.59 24.74
C GLU A 116 -0.14 10.01 23.28
N SER A 117 0.87 10.85 23.05
CA SER A 117 1.27 11.23 21.69
C SER A 117 1.93 10.04 20.97
N ARG A 118 1.45 9.74 19.76
CA ARG A 118 1.92 8.60 18.96
C ARG A 118 3.07 9.03 18.05
N ARG A 119 4.30 8.68 18.43
CA ARG A 119 5.46 8.80 17.52
C ARG A 119 5.28 7.85 16.33
N GLY A 120 5.37 8.38 15.11
CA GLY A 120 5.46 7.56 13.90
C GLY A 120 4.15 6.97 13.35
N ALA A 121 3.01 7.63 13.50
CA ALA A 121 1.80 7.25 12.73
C ALA A 121 2.06 7.41 11.21
N SER A 122 2.29 6.31 10.51
CA SER A 122 2.60 6.28 9.07
C SER A 122 1.38 6.18 8.16
N SER A 123 0.22 5.82 8.69
CA SER A 123 -1.05 5.77 7.94
C SER A 123 -1.87 7.04 8.17
N SER A 124 -2.41 7.63 7.10
CA SER A 124 -3.34 8.77 7.12
C SER A 124 -4.71 8.46 7.77
N SER A 125 -5.02 7.17 7.96
CA SER A 125 -6.19 6.72 8.72
C SER A 125 -5.97 6.75 10.23
N LYS A 126 -4.73 6.66 10.74
CA LYS A 126 -4.48 6.58 12.19
C LYS A 126 -4.36 7.96 12.83
N LEU A 127 -5.03 8.16 13.95
CA LEU A 127 -4.89 9.41 14.73
C LEU A 127 -3.45 9.57 15.29
N PRO A 128 -2.96 10.81 15.45
CA PRO A 128 -1.60 11.11 15.91
C PRO A 128 -1.40 10.92 17.42
N PHE A 129 -2.40 10.36 18.11
CA PHE A 129 -2.38 10.02 19.52
C PHE A 129 -3.06 8.66 19.74
N LEU A 130 -2.92 8.13 20.95
CA LEU A 130 -3.67 6.97 21.43
C LEU A 130 -4.25 7.30 22.81
N LEU A 131 -5.33 6.62 23.19
CA LEU A 131 -5.85 6.69 24.56
C LEU A 131 -5.26 5.57 25.41
N SER A 132 -5.02 5.88 26.67
CA SER A 132 -4.46 4.97 27.65
C SER A 132 -5.32 5.03 28.90
N PHE A 133 -5.91 3.90 29.30
CA PHE A 133 -6.71 3.77 30.51
C PHE A 133 -5.89 2.95 31.52
N PRO A 134 -5.10 3.61 32.40
CA PRO A 134 -4.19 2.93 33.33
C PRO A 134 -4.90 2.33 34.55
N GLY A 135 -6.17 2.67 34.77
CA GLY A 135 -7.04 2.10 35.79
C GLY A 135 -8.29 1.48 35.15
N ASN A 136 -9.44 2.01 35.50
CA ASN A 136 -10.73 1.63 34.93
C ASN A 136 -11.05 2.36 33.61
N ILE A 137 -12.00 1.78 32.90
CA ILE A 137 -12.65 2.27 31.68
C ILE A 137 -14.14 1.92 31.77
N THR A 138 -15.00 2.82 31.29
CA THR A 138 -16.44 2.62 31.20
C THR A 138 -16.86 2.57 29.73
N VAL A 139 -17.50 1.47 29.34
CA VAL A 139 -17.87 1.16 27.95
C VAL A 139 -19.36 0.80 27.88
N MET A 140 -20.08 1.35 26.92
CA MET A 140 -21.45 0.92 26.58
C MET A 140 -21.47 0.24 25.22
N TYR A 141 -22.12 -0.91 25.11
CA TYR A 141 -22.37 -1.54 23.80
C TYR A 141 -23.49 -0.81 23.08
N VAL A 142 -23.24 -0.35 21.86
CA VAL A 142 -24.27 0.14 20.94
C VAL A 142 -24.78 -0.99 20.05
N LEU A 143 -23.86 -1.87 19.64
CA LEU A 143 -24.15 -3.08 18.89
C LEU A 143 -23.09 -4.15 19.18
N LYS A 144 -23.46 -5.22 19.86
CA LYS A 144 -22.63 -6.39 20.15
C LYS A 144 -22.80 -7.44 19.06
N HIS A 145 -21.77 -7.66 18.25
CA HIS A 145 -21.88 -8.54 17.09
C HIS A 145 -21.93 -10.02 17.52
N GLY A 146 -23.13 -10.61 17.44
CA GLY A 146 -23.38 -12.01 17.80
C GLY A 146 -24.05 -12.23 19.15
N ASN A 147 -24.32 -11.17 19.93
CA ASN A 147 -25.10 -11.27 21.17
C ASN A 147 -25.82 -9.93 21.47
N SER A 148 -27.03 -9.76 20.92
CA SER A 148 -27.83 -8.54 21.10
C SER A 148 -28.28 -8.26 22.52
N ASP A 149 -28.24 -9.25 23.42
CA ASP A 149 -28.71 -9.10 24.81
C ASP A 149 -27.81 -8.16 25.64
N LEU A 150 -26.64 -7.80 25.12
CA LEU A 150 -25.73 -6.82 25.70
C LEU A 150 -25.91 -5.40 25.13
N ASP A 151 -26.74 -5.20 24.11
CA ASP A 151 -26.95 -3.87 23.51
C ASP A 151 -27.57 -2.89 24.53
N GLY A 152 -27.00 -1.70 24.65
CA GLY A 152 -27.33 -0.72 25.70
C GLY A 152 -26.72 -1.00 27.08
N THR A 153 -26.04 -2.14 27.28
CA THR A 153 -25.41 -2.46 28.57
C THR A 153 -24.15 -1.61 28.77
N VAL A 154 -24.07 -0.95 29.93
CA VAL A 154 -22.88 -0.21 30.39
C VAL A 154 -22.04 -1.11 31.29
N ILE A 155 -20.76 -1.27 30.96
CA ILE A 155 -19.76 -1.95 31.79
C ILE A 155 -18.77 -0.91 32.32
N ASP A 156 -18.83 -0.65 33.62
CA ASP A 156 -17.79 0.03 34.39
C ASP A 156 -16.85 -1.03 34.96
N THR A 157 -15.60 -1.03 34.50
CA THR A 157 -14.64 -2.07 34.90
C THR A 157 -14.21 -1.98 36.36
N LEU A 158 -14.35 -0.83 37.04
CA LEU A 158 -14.06 -0.71 38.47
C LEU A 158 -15.11 -1.44 39.30
N LYS A 159 -16.38 -1.06 39.11
CA LYS A 159 -17.52 -1.66 39.83
C LYS A 159 -17.64 -3.16 39.60
N ARG A 160 -17.24 -3.63 38.40
CA ARG A 160 -17.23 -5.06 38.07
C ARG A 160 -16.09 -5.82 38.75
N GLU A 161 -14.93 -5.18 38.97
CA GLU A 161 -13.83 -5.75 39.75
C GLU A 161 -14.21 -5.84 41.24
N ASP A 162 -14.84 -4.79 41.79
CA ASP A 162 -15.39 -4.79 43.16
C ASP A 162 -16.44 -5.90 43.37
N GLN A 163 -17.42 -6.03 42.46
CA GLN A 163 -18.44 -7.10 42.52
C GLN A 163 -17.84 -8.50 42.51
N LEU A 164 -16.84 -8.75 41.66
CA LEU A 164 -16.14 -10.05 41.61
C LEU A 164 -15.30 -10.32 42.88
N GLN A 165 -14.89 -9.27 43.60
CA GLN A 165 -14.17 -9.38 44.86
C GLN A 165 -15.10 -9.56 46.07
N GLU A 166 -16.32 -9.01 46.03
CA GLU A 166 -17.38 -9.28 47.02
C GLU A 166 -17.96 -10.70 46.86
N ASP A 167 -18.23 -11.13 45.63
CA ASP A 167 -18.69 -12.51 45.33
C ASP A 167 -17.67 -13.58 45.76
N TRP A 168 -16.39 -13.23 45.93
CA TRP A 168 -15.35 -14.13 46.46
C TRP A 168 -15.59 -14.55 47.93
N TYR A 169 -16.40 -13.80 48.67
CA TYR A 169 -16.86 -14.15 50.02
C TYR A 169 -18.29 -14.73 50.06
N GLY A 170 -18.90 -14.96 48.89
CA GLY A 170 -20.19 -15.62 48.75
C GLY A 170 -20.16 -17.04 49.30
N THR A 171 -21.00 -17.32 50.30
CA THR A 171 -21.25 -18.70 50.76
C THR A 171 -21.76 -19.53 49.57
N PRO A 172 -21.23 -20.73 49.29
CA PRO A 172 -21.62 -21.50 48.11
C PRO A 172 -23.13 -21.72 48.08
N ALA A 173 -23.74 -21.35 46.95
CA ALA A 173 -25.18 -21.51 46.76
C ALA A 173 -25.60 -22.97 47.00
N PRO A 174 -26.71 -23.22 47.70
CA PRO A 174 -27.17 -24.59 47.95
C PRO A 174 -27.44 -25.29 46.61
N LEU A 175 -26.89 -26.50 46.47
CA LEU A 175 -27.04 -27.33 45.27
C LEU A 175 -28.52 -27.51 44.93
N SER A 176 -28.96 -26.89 43.82
CA SER A 176 -30.27 -27.13 43.24
C SER A 176 -30.27 -28.54 42.65
N VAL A 177 -30.72 -29.50 43.45
CA VAL A 177 -31.03 -30.86 42.98
C VAL A 177 -32.34 -30.79 42.23
N ASN A 178 -32.27 -30.57 40.92
CA ASN A 178 -33.33 -30.90 39.98
C ASN A 178 -32.90 -32.16 39.22
N GLY A 179 -33.27 -33.31 39.77
CA GLY A 179 -33.31 -34.56 39.01
C GLY A 179 -34.65 -34.67 38.29
N ASP A 180 -34.63 -35.07 37.03
CA ASP A 180 -35.83 -35.44 36.31
C ASP A 180 -36.49 -36.66 36.97
N MET A 181 -37.78 -36.55 37.27
CA MET A 181 -38.69 -37.69 37.34
C MET A 181 -40.04 -37.33 36.72
N ASP A 182 -40.36 -37.99 35.61
CA ASP A 182 -41.69 -38.03 35.00
C ASP A 182 -42.78 -38.45 36.01
N VAL A 183 -43.89 -37.69 36.05
CA VAL A 183 -45.23 -38.28 36.22
C VAL A 183 -46.25 -37.50 35.38
N ASP A 184 -46.83 -38.18 34.39
CA ASP A 184 -48.02 -37.76 33.64
C ASP A 184 -49.29 -37.88 34.50
N LEU A 185 -50.14 -36.85 34.55
CA LEU A 185 -51.61 -37.00 34.58
C LEU A 185 -52.39 -35.68 34.50
N LYS A 186 -53.39 -35.66 33.60
CA LYS A 186 -54.46 -34.66 33.48
C LYS A 186 -55.50 -34.81 34.62
N VAL A 187 -56.39 -33.80 34.76
CA VAL A 187 -57.89 -33.91 34.88
C VAL A 187 -58.56 -32.94 35.90
N LEU A 188 -59.48 -32.08 35.38
CA LEU A 188 -60.66 -31.39 36.01
C LEU A 188 -60.44 -30.29 37.09
N ARG A 189 -60.80 -29.00 36.83
CA ARG A 189 -62.13 -28.28 36.91
C ARG A 189 -62.23 -27.49 38.26
N SER A 190 -62.85 -26.31 38.44
CA SER A 190 -63.80 -25.48 37.64
C SER A 190 -63.85 -24.01 38.16
N GLN A 191 -64.46 -23.09 37.37
CA GLN A 191 -65.02 -21.76 37.78
C GLN A 191 -63.98 -20.65 38.16
N ALA A 192 -64.24 -19.34 38.02
CA ALA A 192 -65.45 -18.58 37.66
C ALA A 192 -65.19 -17.41 36.67
N ALA A 193 -66.23 -16.64 36.31
CA ALA A 193 -66.24 -15.65 35.22
C ALA A 193 -65.83 -14.20 35.60
N SER A 194 -65.51 -13.39 34.58
CA SER A 194 -65.38 -11.92 34.65
C SER A 194 -66.71 -11.24 35.03
N PRO A 195 -66.72 -9.99 35.58
CA PRO A 195 -66.69 -8.81 34.68
C PRO A 195 -66.07 -7.49 35.23
N ALA A 196 -65.77 -6.60 34.27
CA ALA A 196 -65.90 -5.12 34.27
C ALA A 196 -65.57 -4.22 35.48
N SER A 197 -64.84 -3.13 35.21
CA SER A 197 -64.74 -1.94 36.09
C SER A 197 -64.76 -0.60 35.32
N GLY A 198 -65.92 0.07 35.33
CA GLY A 198 -66.05 1.50 35.63
C GLY A 198 -66.86 1.64 36.94
N PRO A 199 -67.39 2.82 37.37
CA PRO A 199 -67.50 4.10 36.63
C PRO A 199 -67.36 5.42 37.46
N THR A 200 -67.42 6.60 36.79
CA THR A 200 -67.86 7.96 37.28
C THR A 200 -67.13 8.61 38.49
N ARG A 201 -67.09 9.95 38.71
CA ARG A 201 -67.84 11.17 38.30
C ARG A 201 -66.96 12.42 38.61
N ALA A 202 -67.22 13.69 38.25
CA ALA A 202 -67.63 14.40 37.01
C ALA A 202 -67.65 15.94 37.29
N LEU A 203 -67.68 16.79 36.23
CA LEU A 203 -67.99 18.26 36.22
C LEU A 203 -66.93 19.23 36.82
N SER A 204 -66.69 20.45 36.30
CA SER A 204 -67.25 21.19 35.14
C SER A 204 -66.36 22.36 34.64
N ASP A 205 -66.77 22.93 33.49
CA ASP A 205 -66.63 24.34 33.02
C ASP A 205 -65.54 24.78 32.02
N ALA A 206 -66.00 25.65 31.10
CA ALA A 206 -65.34 26.30 29.94
C ALA A 206 -65.56 27.84 30.06
N PRO A 207 -65.43 28.75 29.04
CA PRO A 207 -65.11 28.66 27.60
C PRO A 207 -63.84 29.52 27.24
N SER A 208 -63.58 30.17 26.09
CA SER A 208 -64.27 30.42 24.78
C SER A 208 -63.26 30.83 23.68
N SER A 209 -63.62 30.62 22.40
CA SER A 209 -62.94 31.20 21.22
C SER A 209 -63.21 32.71 21.03
N PRO A 210 -62.50 33.43 20.13
CA PRO A 210 -63.01 33.56 18.74
C PRO A 210 -61.94 33.61 17.61
N LEU A 211 -62.41 33.83 16.38
CA LEU A 211 -61.69 33.79 15.09
C LEU A 211 -60.94 35.10 14.75
N ASP A 212 -59.91 35.01 13.89
CA ASP A 212 -59.79 35.60 12.53
C ASP A 212 -58.32 35.84 12.11
N GLY A 213 -58.01 35.81 10.81
CA GLY A 213 -56.70 36.24 10.28
C GLY A 213 -56.24 35.49 9.01
N SER A 214 -56.09 36.21 7.89
CA SER A 214 -55.89 35.65 6.55
C SER A 214 -54.60 36.11 5.86
N PHE A 215 -54.04 35.23 4.99
CA PHE A 215 -53.04 35.51 3.92
C PHE A 215 -51.64 36.06 4.34
N PRO A 216 -50.64 36.14 3.42
CA PRO A 216 -50.38 35.37 2.19
C PRO A 216 -48.96 34.76 2.11
N THR A 217 -48.76 33.77 1.23
CA THR A 217 -47.43 33.44 0.68
C THR A 217 -47.08 34.36 -0.50
N SER A 218 -45.80 34.69 -0.67
CA SER A 218 -45.32 35.54 -1.78
C SER A 218 -43.84 35.26 -2.16
N PRO A 219 -43.40 35.63 -3.37
CA PRO A 219 -42.66 34.66 -4.19
C PRO A 219 -41.25 35.10 -4.65
N VAL A 220 -40.53 34.17 -5.27
CA VAL A 220 -39.24 34.39 -5.94
C VAL A 220 -39.47 34.87 -7.39
N PRO A 221 -38.79 35.93 -7.88
CA PRO A 221 -39.10 36.55 -9.17
C PRO A 221 -38.45 35.85 -10.37
N LYS A 222 -39.19 35.80 -11.48
CA LYS A 222 -38.63 35.64 -12.84
C LYS A 222 -38.66 36.98 -13.55
N LEU A 223 -37.57 37.35 -14.21
CA LEU A 223 -37.47 38.58 -15.01
C LEU A 223 -37.16 38.25 -16.47
N SER A 224 -38.06 38.68 -17.35
CA SER A 224 -38.05 38.44 -18.78
C SER A 224 -37.07 39.37 -19.51
N ARG A 225 -36.65 38.98 -20.73
CA ARG A 225 -36.28 39.93 -21.78
C ARG A 225 -36.72 39.45 -23.17
N THR A 226 -36.82 40.41 -24.09
CA THR A 226 -37.86 40.45 -25.13
C THR A 226 -37.33 40.25 -26.55
N ASN A 227 -38.26 39.97 -27.47
CA ASN A 227 -38.04 39.73 -28.90
C ASN A 227 -37.36 40.88 -29.68
N CYS A 228 -36.67 40.51 -30.76
CA CYS A 228 -36.62 41.28 -32.01
C CYS A 228 -36.87 40.34 -33.21
N LEU A 229 -37.60 40.81 -34.22
CA LEU A 229 -37.74 40.19 -35.55
C LEU A 229 -36.47 40.51 -36.40
N THR A 230 -36.16 39.97 -37.58
CA THR A 230 -36.96 39.46 -38.72
C THR A 230 -36.25 38.36 -39.55
N SER A 231 -37.08 37.66 -40.33
CA SER A 231 -36.89 36.66 -41.41
C SER A 231 -35.94 37.05 -42.59
N PRO A 232 -35.80 36.24 -43.69
CA PRO A 232 -36.04 34.79 -43.90
C PRO A 232 -34.95 34.07 -44.77
N SER A 233 -35.01 32.73 -44.87
CA SER A 233 -35.23 31.97 -46.14
C SER A 233 -34.67 30.54 -46.13
N THR A 234 -35.52 29.59 -46.52
CA THR A 234 -35.17 28.19 -46.88
C THR A 234 -35.12 28.09 -48.41
N PRO A 235 -34.42 27.10 -48.98
CA PRO A 235 -35.21 26.15 -49.77
C PRO A 235 -34.88 24.66 -49.57
N ALA A 236 -35.85 23.88 -50.03
CA ALA A 236 -36.13 22.45 -49.87
C ALA A 236 -35.07 21.46 -50.49
N PRO A 237 -35.26 20.13 -50.31
CA PRO A 237 -34.20 19.12 -50.50
C PRO A 237 -34.21 18.44 -51.88
N ILE A 238 -33.13 17.71 -52.18
CA ILE A 238 -33.06 16.75 -53.30
C ILE A 238 -32.54 15.39 -52.80
N THR A 239 -33.32 14.36 -53.09
CA THR A 239 -33.01 12.91 -53.10
C THR A 239 -33.60 12.37 -54.43
N PRO A 240 -33.16 11.22 -55.02
CA PRO A 240 -32.83 9.99 -54.28
C PRO A 240 -31.78 9.00 -54.86
N SER A 241 -31.57 7.91 -54.10
CA SER A 241 -31.23 6.53 -54.55
C SER A 241 -29.77 6.17 -54.95
N PRO A 242 -29.38 4.88 -54.91
CA PRO A 242 -29.59 3.89 -53.83
C PRO A 242 -28.32 3.01 -53.57
N ASN A 243 -28.50 1.87 -52.87
CA ASN A 243 -27.52 0.81 -52.49
C ASN A 243 -26.76 1.09 -51.18
N GLU A 244 -26.49 0.12 -50.30
CA GLU A 244 -26.80 -1.32 -50.31
C GLU A 244 -26.98 -1.87 -48.87
N ALA A 245 -27.51 -3.09 -48.73
CA ALA A 245 -27.97 -3.62 -47.44
C ALA A 245 -26.87 -4.27 -46.59
N SER A 246 -26.93 -4.09 -45.27
CA SER A 246 -26.61 -5.14 -44.29
C SER A 246 -27.25 -4.86 -42.92
N GLN A 247 -27.69 -5.92 -42.26
CA GLN A 247 -28.57 -5.87 -41.09
C GLN A 247 -27.80 -5.67 -39.79
N VAL A 248 -28.25 -4.74 -38.95
CA VAL A 248 -27.78 -4.60 -37.56
C VAL A 248 -28.77 -5.27 -36.62
N ARG A 249 -28.27 -6.12 -35.71
CA ARG A 249 -29.08 -6.74 -34.65
C ARG A 249 -29.35 -5.76 -33.51
N GLU A 250 -30.51 -5.90 -32.88
CA GLU A 250 -30.99 -5.06 -31.78
C GLU A 250 -30.07 -5.07 -30.56
N ALA A 251 -30.00 -3.92 -29.88
CA ALA A 251 -29.22 -3.72 -28.68
C ALA A 251 -29.98 -4.16 -27.41
N SER A 252 -29.25 -4.68 -26.42
CA SER A 252 -29.72 -4.90 -25.06
C SER A 252 -29.13 -3.85 -24.09
N SER A 253 -29.96 -3.40 -23.15
CA SER A 253 -29.67 -2.27 -22.25
C SER A 253 -28.56 -2.56 -21.23
N PRO A 254 -27.80 -1.53 -20.78
CA PRO A 254 -26.73 -1.70 -19.79
C PRO A 254 -27.25 -1.78 -18.35
N LEU A 255 -26.57 -2.58 -17.52
CA LEU A 255 -26.72 -2.62 -16.06
C LEU A 255 -25.74 -1.65 -15.38
N PRO A 256 -26.03 -1.17 -14.15
CA PRO A 256 -25.19 -0.20 -13.44
C PRO A 256 -23.89 -0.80 -12.89
N PRO A 257 -22.83 0.02 -12.68
CA PRO A 257 -21.52 -0.45 -12.22
C PRO A 257 -21.52 -0.89 -10.75
N ARG A 258 -20.68 -1.90 -10.46
CA ARG A 258 -20.46 -2.47 -9.13
C ARG A 258 -19.19 -1.87 -8.52
N PRO A 259 -19.18 -1.46 -7.23
CA PRO A 259 -18.00 -0.85 -6.61
C PRO A 259 -16.85 -1.86 -6.42
N GLU A 260 -15.64 -1.44 -6.76
CA GLU A 260 -14.42 -2.24 -6.64
C GLU A 260 -13.90 -2.31 -5.20
N ARG A 261 -13.26 -3.44 -4.85
CA ARG A 261 -12.59 -3.62 -3.55
C ARG A 261 -11.12 -3.22 -3.64
N VAL A 262 -10.71 -2.24 -2.86
CA VAL A 262 -9.29 -1.95 -2.61
C VAL A 262 -8.70 -3.05 -1.73
N ALA A 263 -7.50 -3.52 -2.07
CA ALA A 263 -6.78 -4.57 -1.34
C ALA A 263 -5.36 -4.09 -1.01
N ASP A 264 -5.17 -3.52 0.19
CA ASP A 264 -3.86 -3.07 0.66
C ASP A 264 -3.07 -4.20 1.31
N GLY A 265 -1.80 -4.32 0.90
CA GLY A 265 -0.86 -5.29 1.43
C GLY A 265 0.58 -4.83 1.23
N VAL A 266 1.09 -4.01 2.15
CA VAL A 266 2.47 -3.51 2.13
C VAL A 266 3.33 -4.33 3.11
N PHE A 267 4.33 -5.04 2.57
CA PHE A 267 5.43 -5.60 3.33
C PHE A 267 6.66 -4.70 3.17
N LEU A 268 7.32 -4.35 4.28
CA LEU A 268 8.62 -3.70 4.29
C LEU A 268 9.72 -4.75 4.52
N SER A 269 10.84 -4.60 3.83
CA SER A 269 12.07 -5.36 4.07
C SER A 269 13.06 -4.53 4.89
N GLU A 270 13.74 -5.18 5.83
CA GLU A 270 14.75 -4.57 6.67
C GLU A 270 16.04 -4.27 5.89
N THR A 271 16.72 -3.17 6.25
CA THR A 271 18.06 -2.85 5.74
C THR A 271 19.10 -3.00 6.84
N ILE A 272 20.12 -3.79 6.55
CA ILE A 272 21.31 -4.02 7.40
C ILE A 272 22.17 -2.75 7.41
N PRO A 273 22.71 -2.32 8.57
CA PRO A 273 23.54 -1.11 8.66
C PRO A 273 24.94 -1.30 8.05
N PRO A 274 25.59 -0.23 7.55
CA PRO A 274 26.98 -0.27 7.12
C PRO A 274 27.94 -0.16 8.32
N ASP A 275 28.91 -1.06 8.39
CA ASP A 275 29.95 -1.03 9.43
C ASP A 275 30.94 0.13 9.24
N PHE A 276 31.49 0.58 10.37
CA PHE A 276 32.44 1.69 10.45
C PHE A 276 33.82 1.31 9.91
N HIS A 277 34.44 2.22 9.15
CA HIS A 277 35.89 2.26 9.01
C HIS A 277 36.50 2.97 10.23
N GLU A 278 37.43 2.30 10.92
CA GLU A 278 38.28 2.92 11.95
C GLU A 278 39.75 2.69 11.59
N GLU A 279 40.55 3.76 11.65
CA GLU A 279 41.99 3.74 11.40
C GLU A 279 42.75 3.43 12.70
N ASP A 280 43.71 2.50 12.71
CA ASP A 280 45.04 2.83 13.26
C ASP A 280 46.19 1.83 12.93
N ARG A 281 47.39 2.42 12.72
CA ARG A 281 48.76 1.93 13.00
C ARG A 281 49.27 0.52 12.58
N ARG A 282 50.13 0.55 11.54
CA ARG A 282 51.52 0.00 11.42
C ARG A 282 52.11 -0.80 12.61
N PRO A 283 53.04 -1.80 12.41
CA PRO A 283 54.20 -1.68 11.51
C PRO A 283 54.75 -2.95 10.82
N THR A 284 55.90 -2.76 10.15
CA THR A 284 56.66 -3.63 9.22
C THR A 284 57.52 -4.76 9.82
N SER A 285 57.59 -5.91 9.14
CA SER A 285 58.79 -6.75 8.91
C SER A 285 58.53 -7.67 7.68
N LYS A 286 59.37 -7.81 6.65
CA LYS A 286 60.74 -8.36 6.49
C LYS A 286 60.88 -9.91 6.55
N ARG A 287 60.85 -10.51 5.35
CA ARG A 287 61.85 -11.46 4.76
C ARG A 287 62.01 -12.91 5.32
N ALA A 288 61.64 -13.89 4.48
CA ALA A 288 62.34 -15.15 4.09
C ALA A 288 61.38 -15.93 3.15
N GLU A 289 61.70 -16.37 1.93
CA GLU A 289 62.69 -17.35 1.43
C GLU A 289 62.43 -18.81 1.85
N ASP A 290 62.31 -19.65 0.80
CA ASP A 290 62.36 -21.12 0.67
C ASP A 290 61.35 -22.07 1.34
N ALA A 291 60.92 -23.04 0.51
CA ALA A 291 60.16 -24.23 0.93
C ALA A 291 59.27 -24.89 -0.15
N GLN A 292 59.81 -25.46 -1.25
CA GLN A 292 59.08 -26.54 -1.95
C GLN A 292 59.03 -27.81 -1.08
N PRO A 293 57.98 -28.65 -1.21
CA PRO A 293 58.30 -30.00 -1.64
C PRO A 293 57.38 -30.58 -2.74
N ASN A 294 57.97 -31.52 -3.46
CA ASN A 294 57.49 -32.14 -4.70
C ASN A 294 56.94 -33.56 -4.43
N VAL A 295 55.66 -33.83 -4.73
CA VAL A 295 55.12 -35.21 -4.75
C VAL A 295 54.12 -35.43 -5.91
N LYS A 296 54.60 -36.17 -6.92
CA LYS A 296 53.91 -37.21 -7.74
C LYS A 296 52.40 -37.39 -7.48
N GLY A 297 51.48 -37.35 -8.44
CA GLY A 297 51.58 -37.85 -9.82
C GLY A 297 50.95 -39.25 -9.94
N ARG A 298 49.67 -39.34 -10.36
CA ARG A 298 48.99 -40.57 -10.80
C ARG A 298 47.97 -40.28 -11.92
N GLN A 299 48.00 -41.11 -12.95
CA GLN A 299 47.05 -41.13 -14.07
C GLN A 299 45.81 -41.99 -13.73
N PRO A 300 44.66 -41.79 -14.39
CA PRO A 300 43.63 -42.81 -14.52
C PRO A 300 43.92 -43.73 -15.73
N LEU A 301 43.75 -45.04 -15.57
CA LEU A 301 43.79 -46.01 -16.66
C LEU A 301 42.55 -46.90 -16.64
N ASN A 302 42.17 -47.31 -17.86
CA ASN A 302 41.01 -48.10 -18.24
C ASN A 302 40.80 -49.41 -17.45
N GLY A 303 39.54 -49.85 -17.38
CA GLY A 303 39.14 -51.22 -17.00
C GLY A 303 37.70 -51.48 -17.43
N THR A 304 37.49 -52.47 -18.30
CA THR A 304 36.23 -52.70 -19.04
C THR A 304 35.45 -53.93 -18.55
N ASP A 305 34.17 -53.96 -18.93
CA ASP A 305 33.38 -55.11 -19.41
C ASP A 305 32.49 -55.99 -18.51
N LEU A 306 31.47 -56.53 -19.20
CA LEU A 306 30.39 -57.48 -18.83
C LEU A 306 29.20 -56.86 -18.04
N ASN A 307 27.93 -57.01 -18.44
CA ASN A 307 27.34 -58.06 -19.28
C ASN A 307 26.15 -57.66 -20.20
N GLN A 308 25.97 -58.52 -21.21
CA GLN A 308 25.04 -58.58 -22.36
C GLN A 308 23.53 -58.60 -21.98
N LYS A 309 22.63 -57.86 -22.67
CA LYS A 309 21.73 -58.25 -23.83
C LYS A 309 20.62 -59.31 -23.50
N PRO A 310 19.51 -59.46 -24.29
CA PRO A 310 19.28 -59.03 -25.68
C PRO A 310 17.93 -58.33 -26.00
N ASN A 311 17.76 -57.97 -27.29
CA ASN A 311 16.58 -57.34 -27.90
C ASN A 311 15.39 -58.29 -28.11
N GLY A 312 14.20 -57.71 -28.27
CA GLY A 312 13.03 -58.32 -28.94
C GLY A 312 12.23 -57.25 -29.68
N VAL A 313 12.05 -57.43 -30.99
CA VAL A 313 11.28 -56.53 -31.89
C VAL A 313 9.87 -57.12 -32.07
N GLU A 314 8.86 -56.27 -32.32
CA GLU A 314 7.89 -56.39 -33.44
C GLU A 314 6.45 -55.91 -33.14
N SER A 315 6.00 -54.94 -33.95
CA SER A 315 4.66 -54.73 -34.52
C SER A 315 3.40 -55.21 -33.76
N THR A 316 2.42 -54.30 -33.53
CA THR A 316 1.25 -54.21 -34.43
C THR A 316 0.27 -53.06 -34.16
N ARG A 317 -0.43 -52.71 -35.24
CA ARG A 317 -1.43 -51.66 -35.48
C ARG A 317 -2.63 -51.67 -34.53
N HIS A 318 -3.10 -50.49 -34.12
CA HIS A 318 -4.51 -50.24 -33.79
C HIS A 318 -5.32 -49.82 -35.04
N PRO A 319 -6.55 -50.31 -35.20
CA PRO A 319 -7.58 -49.63 -35.99
C PRO A 319 -8.80 -49.20 -35.15
N GLU A 320 -9.64 -48.34 -35.74
CA GLU A 320 -10.68 -47.58 -35.06
C GLU A 320 -12.08 -48.26 -34.95
N ALA A 321 -12.91 -47.66 -34.09
CA ALA A 321 -14.30 -47.26 -34.33
C ALA A 321 -15.50 -48.25 -34.29
N LYS A 322 -16.57 -47.74 -33.62
CA LYS A 322 -18.02 -47.88 -33.92
C LYS A 322 -18.63 -49.30 -33.76
N LYS A 323 -19.69 -49.50 -32.96
CA LYS A 323 -21.03 -48.90 -33.12
C LYS A 323 -22.03 -49.33 -32.04
N GLU A 324 -23.17 -48.64 -31.98
CA GLU A 324 -24.39 -49.00 -31.25
C GLU A 324 -24.98 -50.37 -31.65
N LYS A 325 -25.77 -51.02 -30.77
CA LYS A 325 -27.24 -51.14 -30.95
C LYS A 325 -28.00 -51.95 -29.87
N LYS A 326 -29.06 -51.30 -29.36
CA LYS A 326 -30.45 -51.77 -29.10
C LYS A 326 -30.76 -53.27 -28.85
N LYS A 327 -31.43 -53.49 -27.70
CA LYS A 327 -32.69 -54.26 -27.50
C LYS A 327 -32.91 -55.56 -28.31
N LYS A 328 -33.20 -56.66 -27.60
CA LYS A 328 -34.54 -57.30 -27.62
C LYS A 328 -34.71 -58.41 -26.57
N SER A 329 -35.98 -58.64 -26.23
CA SER A 329 -36.48 -59.72 -25.37
C SER A 329 -36.69 -61.03 -26.13
N LYS A 330 -36.72 -62.17 -25.43
CA LYS A 330 -37.78 -63.21 -25.54
C LYS A 330 -37.67 -64.33 -24.49
N LYS A 331 -38.81 -65.02 -24.29
CA LYS A 331 -39.06 -66.12 -23.34
C LYS A 331 -38.70 -67.50 -23.91
N SER A 332 -38.27 -68.44 -23.06
CA SER A 332 -38.58 -69.89 -23.06
C SER A 332 -37.92 -70.51 -21.80
N ARG A 333 -38.51 -71.28 -20.88
CA ARG A 333 -39.52 -72.36 -20.86
C ARG A 333 -39.02 -73.74 -21.36
N TYR A 334 -38.34 -74.51 -20.49
CA TYR A 334 -38.81 -75.83 -19.99
C TYR A 334 -37.77 -76.62 -19.16
N LYS A 335 -38.27 -77.42 -18.20
CA LYS A 335 -37.75 -78.66 -17.56
C LYS A 335 -36.37 -78.62 -16.83
N GLU A 336 -36.22 -78.93 -15.53
CA GLU A 336 -36.68 -80.04 -14.66
C GLU A 336 -35.61 -81.16 -14.52
N GLY A 337 -35.27 -81.51 -13.27
CA GLY A 337 -34.66 -82.81 -12.93
C GLY A 337 -33.13 -82.96 -12.97
N ASN A 338 -32.41 -82.39 -11.99
CA ASN A 338 -31.28 -83.13 -11.39
C ASN A 338 -30.91 -82.57 -10.00
N GLN A 339 -31.13 -83.36 -8.95
CA GLN A 339 -30.71 -83.02 -7.59
C GLN A 339 -29.20 -83.22 -7.45
N LYS A 340 -28.45 -82.11 -7.43
CA LYS A 340 -27.04 -82.10 -7.07
C LYS A 340 -26.93 -81.97 -5.54
N PRO A 341 -26.05 -82.73 -4.85
CA PRO A 341 -25.92 -82.63 -3.40
C PRO A 341 -25.65 -81.19 -2.96
N ALA A 342 -26.25 -80.80 -1.82
CA ALA A 342 -26.20 -79.43 -1.34
C ALA A 342 -24.75 -78.95 -1.21
N SER A 343 -24.42 -77.86 -1.92
CA SER A 343 -23.18 -77.14 -1.64
C SER A 343 -23.19 -76.74 -0.16
N PRO A 344 -22.05 -76.83 0.55
CA PRO A 344 -21.96 -76.26 1.88
C PRO A 344 -22.36 -74.78 1.82
N ALA A 345 -23.08 -74.31 2.84
CA ALA A 345 -23.47 -72.92 2.93
C ALA A 345 -22.23 -72.04 2.76
N PRO A 346 -22.29 -70.94 1.96
CA PRO A 346 -21.17 -70.04 1.85
C PRO A 346 -20.78 -69.58 3.27
N PRO A 347 -19.47 -69.53 3.61
CA PRO A 347 -19.06 -69.04 4.91
C PRO A 347 -19.67 -67.66 5.14
N PRO A 348 -20.09 -67.33 6.37
CA PRO A 348 -20.63 -66.00 6.67
C PRO A 348 -19.62 -64.95 6.17
N PRO A 349 -20.09 -63.85 5.55
CA PRO A 349 -19.18 -62.83 5.04
C PRO A 349 -18.27 -62.36 6.18
N PRO A 350 -16.96 -62.15 5.91
CA PRO A 350 -16.01 -61.79 6.95
C PRO A 350 -16.55 -60.57 7.69
N GLN A 351 -16.59 -60.66 9.03
CA GLN A 351 -17.09 -59.56 9.86
C GLN A 351 -16.25 -58.32 9.58
N ARG A 352 -16.91 -57.24 9.16
CA ARG A 352 -16.24 -55.97 8.87
C ARG A 352 -15.49 -55.51 10.12
N ASN A 353 -14.23 -55.13 9.96
CA ASN A 353 -13.40 -54.68 11.07
C ASN A 353 -14.06 -53.44 11.73
N PRO A 354 -14.43 -53.46 13.02
CA PRO A 354 -15.15 -52.38 13.67
C PRO A 354 -14.37 -51.06 13.73
N ALA A 355 -13.04 -51.10 13.57
CA ALA A 355 -12.24 -49.89 13.44
C ALA A 355 -12.60 -49.06 12.19
N LEU A 356 -13.19 -49.68 11.15
CA LEU A 356 -13.68 -48.99 9.95
C LEU A 356 -15.00 -48.21 10.18
N ASP A 357 -15.61 -48.33 11.35
CA ASP A 357 -16.83 -47.63 11.76
C ASP A 357 -16.54 -46.55 12.83
N MET A 358 -15.28 -46.10 12.91
CA MET A 358 -14.87 -44.97 13.76
C MET A 358 -15.57 -43.67 13.36
N GLU A 359 -16.20 -43.00 14.34
CA GLU A 359 -16.69 -41.64 14.19
C GLU A 359 -15.53 -40.63 14.11
N PRO A 360 -15.49 -39.74 13.10
CA PRO A 360 -14.47 -38.71 12.96
C PRO A 360 -14.78 -37.48 13.83
N GLY A 361 -13.71 -36.80 14.26
CA GLY A 361 -13.78 -35.62 15.14
C GLY A 361 -13.72 -35.97 16.63
N LEU A 362 -13.31 -35.00 17.45
CA LEU A 362 -13.15 -35.14 18.89
C LEU A 362 -13.57 -33.86 19.61
N LYS A 363 -14.35 -33.98 20.68
CA LYS A 363 -14.65 -32.87 21.61
C LYS A 363 -14.00 -33.16 22.96
N THR A 364 -13.18 -32.23 23.45
CA THR A 364 -12.61 -32.26 24.80
C THR A 364 -13.05 -31.01 25.57
N PRO A 365 -12.94 -30.99 26.91
CA PRO A 365 -13.24 -29.79 27.70
C PRO A 365 -12.40 -28.56 27.33
N MET A 366 -11.23 -28.75 26.70
CA MET A 366 -10.32 -27.66 26.33
C MET A 366 -10.37 -27.28 24.84
N SER A 367 -10.86 -28.14 23.95
CA SER A 367 -10.77 -27.94 22.49
C SER A 367 -11.76 -28.80 21.72
N ILE A 368 -12.21 -28.28 20.57
CA ILE A 368 -13.01 -29.00 19.58
C ILE A 368 -12.13 -29.25 18.36
N TYR A 369 -12.04 -30.52 17.97
CA TYR A 369 -11.43 -31.01 16.74
C TYR A 369 -12.55 -31.45 15.80
N PRO A 370 -12.95 -30.63 14.82
CA PRO A 370 -13.89 -31.07 13.80
C PRO A 370 -13.28 -32.22 13.00
N ASP A 371 -14.16 -33.07 12.45
CA ASP A 371 -13.79 -33.96 11.34
C ASP A 371 -13.27 -33.15 10.15
N LEU A 372 -12.33 -33.71 9.38
CA LEU A 372 -11.64 -32.96 8.34
C LEU A 372 -12.56 -32.50 7.19
N ALA A 373 -13.69 -33.17 6.95
CA ALA A 373 -14.70 -32.78 5.97
C ALA A 373 -15.61 -31.63 6.46
N SER A 374 -15.79 -31.44 7.78
CA SER A 374 -16.54 -30.32 8.36
C SER A 374 -15.71 -29.06 8.63
N VAL A 375 -14.38 -29.12 8.48
CA VAL A 375 -13.49 -27.95 8.50
C VAL A 375 -13.96 -26.88 7.48
N ARG A 376 -13.93 -25.60 7.88
CA ARG A 376 -14.34 -24.45 7.04
C ARG A 376 -13.24 -23.39 7.02
N VAL A 377 -13.49 -22.26 6.35
CA VAL A 377 -12.62 -21.08 6.44
C VAL A 377 -12.74 -20.50 7.86
N GLY A 378 -11.62 -20.39 8.58
CA GLY A 378 -11.64 -20.04 10.00
C GLY A 378 -10.35 -20.40 10.73
N TRP A 379 -10.39 -20.38 12.07
CA TRP A 379 -9.33 -20.92 12.92
C TRP A 379 -9.77 -22.26 13.51
N HIS A 380 -8.97 -23.30 13.28
CA HIS A 380 -9.27 -24.66 13.70
C HIS A 380 -8.07 -25.32 14.39
N SER A 381 -8.36 -26.34 15.17
CA SER A 381 -7.37 -27.35 15.58
C SER A 381 -7.84 -28.67 14.99
N VAL A 382 -6.95 -29.47 14.42
CA VAL A 382 -7.33 -30.75 13.77
C VAL A 382 -6.44 -31.89 14.23
N ILE A 383 -6.95 -33.12 14.11
CA ILE A 383 -6.21 -34.36 14.27
C ILE A 383 -6.41 -35.16 12.99
N GLY A 384 -5.33 -35.65 12.37
CA GLY A 384 -5.43 -36.41 11.13
C GLY A 384 -4.19 -37.27 10.86
N VAL A 385 -4.36 -38.26 10.00
CA VAL A 385 -3.29 -39.15 9.53
C VAL A 385 -2.55 -38.50 8.37
N VAL A 386 -1.23 -38.51 8.42
CA VAL A 386 -0.35 -38.00 7.36
C VAL A 386 -0.23 -39.04 6.25
N VAL A 387 -0.64 -38.69 5.02
CA VAL A 387 -0.66 -39.62 3.87
C VAL A 387 0.59 -39.58 2.98
N THR A 388 1.35 -38.49 3.07
CA THR A 388 2.53 -38.21 2.22
C THR A 388 3.72 -37.88 3.13
N ASP A 389 4.91 -38.41 2.79
CA ASP A 389 6.15 -38.04 3.47
C ASP A 389 6.63 -36.65 3.04
N PHE A 390 6.89 -35.77 4.00
CA PHE A 390 7.39 -34.42 3.75
C PHE A 390 8.68 -34.15 4.54
N GLN A 391 9.63 -33.50 3.87
CA GLN A 391 10.81 -32.92 4.53
C GLN A 391 10.59 -31.42 4.73
N PRO A 392 11.14 -30.82 5.82
CA PRO A 392 11.21 -29.37 5.95
C PRO A 392 11.84 -28.71 4.72
N GLN A 393 11.23 -27.63 4.26
CA GLN A 393 11.69 -26.81 3.15
C GLN A 393 12.00 -25.40 3.66
N VAL A 394 12.96 -24.72 3.04
CA VAL A 394 13.29 -23.33 3.40
C VAL A 394 12.52 -22.38 2.46
N GLY A 395 11.71 -21.51 3.03
CA GLY A 395 10.97 -20.49 2.29
C GLY A 395 11.86 -19.35 1.81
N LYS A 396 11.35 -18.51 0.90
CA LYS A 396 12.10 -17.36 0.33
C LYS A 396 12.63 -16.37 1.37
N GLY A 397 12.00 -16.28 2.54
CA GLY A 397 12.45 -15.44 3.65
C GLY A 397 13.42 -16.14 4.62
N GLY A 398 14.05 -17.26 4.25
CA GLY A 398 14.88 -18.09 5.13
C GLY A 398 14.10 -18.93 6.14
N ASN A 399 12.85 -18.56 6.43
CA ASN A 399 11.95 -19.28 7.35
C ASN A 399 11.66 -20.71 6.87
N PRO A 400 12.00 -21.75 7.68
CA PRO A 400 11.61 -23.11 7.37
C PRO A 400 10.08 -23.32 7.43
N PHE A 401 9.59 -24.26 6.64
CA PHE A 401 8.19 -24.70 6.65
C PHE A 401 8.06 -26.17 6.29
N VAL A 402 6.99 -26.83 6.73
CA VAL A 402 6.60 -28.15 6.26
C VAL A 402 5.13 -28.10 5.84
N THR A 403 4.79 -28.81 4.78
CA THR A 403 3.39 -29.04 4.41
C THR A 403 3.01 -30.43 4.87
N LEU A 404 1.84 -30.59 5.47
CA LEU A 404 1.22 -31.88 5.77
C LEU A 404 -0.02 -32.07 4.90
N GLU A 405 -0.33 -33.31 4.54
CA GLU A 405 -1.59 -33.71 3.91
C GLU A 405 -2.29 -34.67 4.88
N LEU A 406 -3.44 -34.25 5.42
CA LEU A 406 -4.12 -34.93 6.51
C LEU A 406 -5.43 -35.58 6.05
N VAL A 407 -5.67 -36.82 6.48
CA VAL A 407 -6.93 -37.55 6.29
C VAL A 407 -7.49 -38.11 7.60
N ASP A 408 -8.80 -38.31 7.64
CA ASP A 408 -9.54 -38.98 8.69
C ASP A 408 -10.75 -39.75 8.07
N PRO A 409 -11.62 -40.43 8.86
CA PRO A 409 -12.77 -41.15 8.30
C PRO A 409 -13.73 -40.30 7.46
N SER A 410 -13.75 -38.97 7.62
CA SER A 410 -14.70 -38.08 6.94
C SER A 410 -14.26 -37.65 5.54
N ASN A 411 -12.96 -37.38 5.33
CA ASN A 411 -12.44 -36.84 4.07
C ASN A 411 -11.64 -37.86 3.24
N ILE A 412 -11.61 -39.13 3.64
CA ILE A 412 -10.81 -40.19 3.00
C ILE A 412 -11.18 -40.45 1.53
N SER A 413 -12.42 -40.14 1.14
CA SER A 413 -12.90 -40.22 -0.25
C SER A 413 -12.71 -38.92 -1.04
N ASP A 414 -12.36 -37.83 -0.34
CA ASP A 414 -12.21 -36.48 -0.87
C ASP A 414 -10.72 -36.12 -0.98
N ARG A 415 -10.40 -34.82 -0.97
CA ARG A 415 -9.02 -34.33 -0.98
C ARG A 415 -8.48 -34.22 0.46
N PRO A 416 -7.24 -34.69 0.74
CA PRO A 416 -6.59 -34.46 2.03
C PRO A 416 -6.55 -32.96 2.39
N LEU A 417 -6.72 -32.65 3.68
CA LEU A 417 -6.56 -31.27 4.15
C LEU A 417 -5.08 -30.92 4.14
N LYS A 418 -4.71 -29.96 3.27
CA LYS A 418 -3.33 -29.48 3.16
C LYS A 418 -3.06 -28.44 4.24
N VAL A 419 -2.09 -28.67 5.12
CA VAL A 419 -1.73 -27.78 6.24
C VAL A 419 -0.25 -27.39 6.16
N THR A 420 0.04 -26.12 5.92
CA THR A 420 1.42 -25.60 5.89
C THR A 420 1.82 -24.99 7.22
N CYS A 421 2.77 -25.59 7.91
CA CYS A 421 3.33 -25.13 9.17
C CYS A 421 4.61 -24.31 8.93
N PHE A 422 4.74 -23.14 9.55
CA PHE A 422 5.87 -22.23 9.40
C PHE A 422 6.61 -22.02 10.74
N THR A 423 7.92 -21.84 10.68
CA THR A 423 8.79 -21.47 11.81
C THR A 423 9.77 -20.37 11.36
N ASN A 424 10.20 -19.52 12.28
CA ASN A 424 11.06 -18.36 11.97
C ASN A 424 12.57 -18.68 12.02
N LYS A 425 12.97 -19.78 12.67
CA LYS A 425 14.38 -20.08 12.97
C LYS A 425 14.76 -21.54 12.78
N HIS A 426 14.11 -22.42 13.54
CA HIS A 426 14.53 -23.81 13.65
C HIS A 426 13.48 -24.73 13.04
N ASP A 427 13.90 -25.49 12.03
CA ASP A 427 13.15 -26.58 11.39
C ASP A 427 12.69 -27.64 12.39
N ILE A 428 13.44 -27.83 13.48
CA ILE A 428 13.11 -28.64 14.66
C ILE A 428 11.74 -28.33 15.27
N PHE A 429 11.21 -27.11 15.10
CA PHE A 429 9.88 -26.74 15.59
C PHE A 429 8.75 -27.16 14.65
N LEU A 430 9.05 -27.66 13.44
CA LEU A 430 8.07 -28.19 12.50
C LEU A 430 7.78 -29.67 12.82
N PRO A 431 6.54 -30.16 12.58
CA PRO A 431 6.23 -31.59 12.73
C PRO A 431 7.11 -32.47 11.82
N PRO A 432 8.00 -33.33 12.36
CA PRO A 432 8.74 -34.33 11.58
C PRO A 432 7.86 -35.59 11.45
N ALA A 433 6.65 -35.40 10.93
CA ALA A 433 5.66 -36.44 10.77
C ALA A 433 5.89 -37.19 9.45
N ARG A 434 5.87 -38.51 9.52
CA ARG A 434 6.01 -39.40 8.36
C ARG A 434 4.66 -39.90 7.91
N LYS A 435 4.60 -40.49 6.72
CA LYS A 435 3.43 -41.23 6.25
C LYS A 435 2.97 -42.26 7.29
N ASN A 436 1.65 -42.40 7.44
CA ASN A 436 0.95 -43.21 8.44
C ASN A 436 1.03 -42.72 9.89
N HIS A 437 1.78 -41.66 10.19
CA HIS A 437 1.75 -41.05 11.52
C HIS A 437 0.51 -40.18 11.69
N ILE A 438 0.08 -39.97 12.93
CA ILE A 438 -1.07 -39.12 13.24
C ILE A 438 -0.55 -37.84 13.87
N VAL A 439 -1.05 -36.70 13.41
CA VAL A 439 -0.63 -35.39 13.92
C VAL A 439 -1.84 -34.62 14.40
N LEU A 440 -1.71 -34.06 15.60
CA LEU A 440 -2.59 -33.02 16.12
C LEU A 440 -1.88 -31.69 15.91
N VAL A 441 -2.55 -30.74 15.24
CA VAL A 441 -2.04 -29.37 15.05
C VAL A 441 -3.10 -28.37 15.46
N ARG A 442 -2.75 -27.48 16.40
CA ARG A 442 -3.60 -26.38 16.87
C ARG A 442 -3.24 -25.06 16.20
N GLY A 443 -4.22 -24.15 16.13
CA GLY A 443 -4.02 -22.80 15.62
C GLY A 443 -3.88 -22.71 14.11
N ILE A 444 -4.53 -23.61 13.36
CA ILE A 444 -4.55 -23.59 11.90
C ILE A 444 -5.50 -22.50 11.42
N LYS A 445 -5.00 -21.54 10.66
CA LYS A 445 -5.82 -20.62 9.86
C LYS A 445 -6.16 -21.29 8.54
N VAL A 446 -7.38 -21.79 8.42
CA VAL A 446 -7.89 -22.39 7.18
C VAL A 446 -8.45 -21.30 6.26
N SER A 447 -8.07 -21.37 5.00
CA SER A 447 -8.49 -20.46 3.95
C SER A 447 -8.84 -21.22 2.67
N GLU A 448 -9.75 -20.69 1.87
CA GLU A 448 -10.07 -21.26 0.57
C GLU A 448 -9.13 -20.72 -0.50
N TRP A 449 -8.46 -21.62 -1.23
CA TRP A 449 -7.59 -21.29 -2.34
C TRP A 449 -7.93 -22.16 -3.56
N ARG A 450 -8.43 -21.51 -4.63
CA ARG A 450 -8.87 -22.17 -5.87
C ARG A 450 -9.86 -23.32 -5.63
N GLY A 451 -10.86 -23.10 -4.76
CA GLY A 451 -11.86 -24.10 -4.41
C GLY A 451 -11.37 -25.23 -3.49
N ASN A 452 -10.18 -25.12 -2.90
CA ASN A 452 -9.63 -26.11 -1.96
C ASN A 452 -9.33 -25.44 -0.62
N LEU A 453 -9.68 -26.10 0.49
CA LEU A 453 -9.30 -25.66 1.82
C LEU A 453 -7.80 -25.92 2.04
N ASN A 454 -7.09 -24.86 2.43
CA ASN A 454 -5.66 -24.91 2.78
C ASN A 454 -5.49 -24.27 4.16
N GLY A 455 -4.92 -25.03 5.09
CA GLY A 455 -4.50 -24.57 6.41
C GLY A 455 -3.12 -23.93 6.37
N ALA A 456 -2.93 -22.86 7.12
CA ALA A 456 -1.64 -22.27 7.42
C ALA A 456 -1.47 -22.13 8.95
N VAL A 457 -0.33 -22.54 9.47
CA VAL A 457 0.01 -22.46 10.90
C VAL A 457 1.25 -21.61 11.04
N TYR A 458 1.09 -20.45 11.68
CA TYR A 458 2.16 -19.48 11.86
C TYR A 458 2.98 -19.81 13.12
N ALA A 459 4.25 -19.41 13.13
CA ALA A 459 5.19 -19.73 14.20
C ALA A 459 4.63 -19.38 15.59
N ASP A 460 4.01 -18.20 15.73
CA ASP A 460 3.41 -17.65 16.96
C ASP A 460 2.21 -18.42 17.53
N ARG A 461 1.67 -19.38 16.77
CA ARG A 461 0.45 -20.15 17.13
C ARG A 461 0.61 -21.65 17.00
N MET A 462 1.66 -22.11 16.33
CA MET A 462 1.90 -23.51 16.06
C MET A 462 2.10 -24.29 17.36
N LYS A 463 1.14 -25.17 17.67
CA LYS A 463 1.29 -26.20 18.71
C LYS A 463 0.93 -27.55 18.12
N TRP A 464 1.82 -28.53 18.24
CA TRP A 464 1.63 -29.84 17.62
C TRP A 464 2.21 -30.99 18.43
N VAL A 465 1.72 -32.19 18.13
CA VAL A 465 2.31 -33.46 18.57
C VAL A 465 2.08 -34.51 17.49
N ALA A 466 3.05 -35.39 17.30
CA ALA A 466 2.94 -36.55 16.42
C ALA A 466 2.84 -37.84 17.25
N PHE A 467 2.05 -38.78 16.75
CA PHE A 467 1.86 -40.12 17.30
C PHE A 467 2.17 -41.14 16.20
N ASP A 468 2.99 -42.13 16.53
CA ASP A 468 3.27 -43.28 15.66
C ASP A 468 2.39 -44.48 16.09
N PRO A 469 1.38 -44.87 15.28
CA PRO A 469 0.50 -46.00 15.60
C PRO A 469 1.19 -47.36 15.64
N SER A 470 2.42 -47.49 15.11
CA SER A 470 3.16 -48.76 15.10
C SER A 470 3.93 -48.99 16.40
N THR A 471 4.52 -47.94 16.97
CA THR A 471 5.23 -48.01 18.26
C THR A 471 4.38 -47.60 19.46
N GLY A 472 3.23 -46.96 19.23
CA GLY A 472 2.36 -46.42 20.27
C GLY A 472 2.96 -45.21 21.01
N ARG A 473 3.94 -44.52 20.41
CA ARG A 473 4.68 -43.43 21.04
C ARG A 473 4.24 -42.07 20.50
N PHE A 474 4.05 -41.14 21.42
CA PHE A 474 4.08 -39.71 21.12
C PHE A 474 5.53 -39.25 20.98
N TYR A 475 5.78 -38.35 20.03
CA TYR A 475 7.10 -37.76 19.87
C TYR A 475 7.02 -36.33 19.35
N HIS A 476 8.04 -35.58 19.74
CA HIS A 476 8.39 -34.27 19.22
C HIS A 476 9.78 -34.38 18.56
N ALA A 477 10.27 -33.32 17.92
CA ALA A 477 11.65 -33.31 17.48
C ALA A 477 12.60 -33.26 18.69
N GLU A 478 13.64 -34.08 18.70
CA GLU A 478 14.65 -34.07 19.78
C GLU A 478 15.42 -32.75 19.73
N LEU A 479 15.20 -31.86 20.72
CA LEU A 479 15.66 -30.47 20.74
C LEU A 479 17.16 -30.21 20.50
N GLY A 480 18.04 -31.22 20.50
CA GLY A 480 19.44 -31.09 20.11
C GLY A 480 20.29 -30.14 20.97
N GLY A 481 19.80 -29.75 22.15
CA GLY A 481 20.41 -28.73 23.02
C GLY A 481 19.92 -27.30 22.78
N ILE A 482 19.00 -27.07 21.84
CA ILE A 482 18.33 -25.77 21.64
C ILE A 482 17.43 -25.52 22.86
N SER A 483 17.54 -24.33 23.47
CA SER A 483 16.71 -23.99 24.62
C SER A 483 15.28 -23.70 24.20
N LYS A 484 14.31 -24.09 25.02
CA LYS A 484 12.90 -23.70 24.83
C LYS A 484 12.69 -22.18 24.84
N SER A 485 13.64 -21.42 25.40
CA SER A 485 13.64 -19.95 25.40
C SER A 485 14.01 -19.31 24.06
N ASP A 486 14.61 -20.04 23.12
CA ASP A 486 15.21 -19.45 21.91
C ASP A 486 14.21 -19.25 20.76
N ALA A 487 12.96 -19.66 20.97
CA ALA A 487 11.84 -19.21 20.17
C ALA A 487 11.56 -17.73 20.48
N ASP A 488 11.73 -16.84 19.50
CA ASP A 488 11.47 -15.37 19.59
C ASP A 488 10.00 -14.99 19.91
N LEU A 489 9.18 -15.99 20.21
CA LEU A 489 7.75 -15.93 20.48
C LEU A 489 7.47 -15.69 21.98
N GLY A 490 8.53 -15.56 22.78
CA GLY A 490 8.49 -15.21 24.20
C GLY A 490 8.68 -16.43 25.13
N PRO A 491 9.06 -16.19 26.40
CA PRO A 491 9.55 -17.23 27.31
C PRO A 491 8.54 -18.33 27.70
N ASN A 492 7.27 -18.17 27.31
CA ASN A 492 6.17 -19.07 27.65
C ASN A 492 5.59 -19.81 26.43
N PHE A 493 6.16 -19.64 25.24
CA PHE A 493 5.68 -20.32 24.03
C PHE A 493 6.41 -21.63 23.81
N ASP A 494 5.71 -22.75 23.98
CA ASP A 494 6.19 -24.08 23.61
C ASP A 494 5.39 -24.58 22.38
N PRO A 495 6.06 -24.86 21.24
CA PRO A 495 5.41 -25.45 20.07
C PRO A 495 5.06 -26.93 20.26
N PHE A 496 5.64 -27.58 21.26
CA PHE A 496 5.41 -29.00 21.55
C PHE A 496 4.20 -29.15 22.47
N TYR A 497 3.12 -29.70 21.93
CA TYR A 497 1.89 -29.95 22.68
C TYR A 497 1.94 -31.31 23.38
N MET A 498 1.38 -31.41 24.59
CA MET A 498 1.20 -32.68 25.30
C MET A 498 -0.30 -33.05 25.27
N PRO A 499 -0.69 -34.20 24.68
CA PRO A 499 -2.09 -34.57 24.56
C PRO A 499 -2.69 -35.00 25.91
N VAL A 500 -4.00 -34.76 26.09
CA VAL A 500 -4.78 -35.29 27.22
C VAL A 500 -5.35 -36.68 26.91
N ASP A 501 -5.78 -37.42 27.92
CA ASP A 501 -6.25 -38.82 27.80
C ASP A 501 -7.30 -39.02 26.69
N ALA A 502 -8.29 -38.13 26.57
CA ALA A 502 -9.30 -38.20 25.51
C ALA A 502 -8.72 -37.99 24.09
N GLU A 503 -7.63 -37.23 23.96
CA GLU A 503 -6.88 -37.08 22.70
C GLU A 503 -6.05 -38.36 22.44
N ILE A 504 -5.41 -38.92 23.47
CA ILE A 504 -4.66 -40.19 23.41
C ILE A 504 -5.54 -41.34 22.94
N ASP A 505 -6.74 -41.50 23.52
CA ASP A 505 -7.72 -42.50 23.09
C ASP A 505 -8.13 -42.33 21.63
N TYR A 506 -8.29 -41.08 21.18
CA TYR A 506 -8.62 -40.77 19.80
C TYR A 506 -7.45 -41.07 18.84
N PHE A 507 -6.20 -40.80 19.23
CA PHE A 507 -5.00 -41.22 18.50
C PHE A 507 -4.95 -42.74 18.32
N VAL A 508 -5.23 -43.51 19.37
CA VAL A 508 -5.27 -44.99 19.30
C VAL A 508 -6.38 -45.47 18.36
N LYS A 509 -7.59 -44.93 18.48
CA LYS A 509 -8.72 -45.26 17.59
C LYS A 509 -8.41 -44.93 16.13
N LEU A 510 -7.90 -43.72 15.86
CA LEU A 510 -7.57 -43.28 14.50
C LEU A 510 -6.42 -44.10 13.90
N GLY A 511 -5.48 -44.58 14.72
CA GLY A 511 -4.43 -45.52 14.31
C GLY A 511 -4.95 -46.91 13.99
N GLN A 512 -5.93 -47.41 14.73
CA GLN A 512 -6.63 -48.66 14.42
C GLN A 512 -7.46 -48.55 13.14
N TRP A 513 -8.20 -47.45 12.97
CA TRP A 513 -8.93 -47.14 11.74
C TRP A 513 -8.00 -47.10 10.53
N TRP A 514 -6.87 -46.39 10.63
CA TRP A 514 -5.92 -46.28 9.51
C TRP A 514 -5.34 -47.64 9.11
N ARG A 515 -4.90 -48.46 10.08
CA ARG A 515 -4.43 -49.82 9.81
C ARG A 515 -5.51 -50.65 9.11
N ALA A 516 -6.72 -50.69 9.66
CA ALA A 516 -7.84 -51.41 9.08
C ALA A 516 -8.22 -50.91 7.67
N TYR A 517 -8.06 -49.61 7.39
CA TYR A 517 -8.28 -49.03 6.07
C TYR A 517 -7.18 -49.43 5.08
N THR A 518 -5.92 -49.46 5.51
CA THR A 518 -4.78 -49.88 4.66
C THR A 518 -4.68 -51.38 4.44
N GLU A 519 -5.27 -52.20 5.32
CA GLU A 519 -5.36 -53.66 5.20
C GLU A 519 -6.56 -54.12 4.35
N ASP A 520 -7.54 -53.23 4.09
CA ASP A 520 -8.69 -53.50 3.20
C ASP A 520 -8.25 -53.40 1.72
N ASP A 521 -7.63 -54.48 1.24
CA ASP A 521 -6.99 -54.68 -0.07
C ASP A 521 -7.85 -54.29 -1.31
N GLN A 522 -9.17 -54.08 -1.12
CA GLN A 522 -10.08 -53.62 -2.17
C GLN A 522 -10.14 -52.09 -2.32
N ARG A 523 -9.56 -51.32 -1.37
CA ARG A 523 -9.55 -49.86 -1.44
C ARG A 523 -8.32 -49.37 -2.18
N PRO A 524 -8.46 -48.45 -3.14
CA PRO A 524 -7.29 -47.78 -3.68
C PRO A 524 -6.61 -47.05 -2.51
N VAL A 525 -5.34 -47.39 -2.25
CA VAL A 525 -4.45 -46.55 -1.42
C VAL A 525 -4.66 -45.10 -1.82
N VAL A 526 -4.78 -44.19 -0.86
CA VAL A 526 -4.97 -42.75 -1.13
C VAL A 526 -3.78 -42.24 -1.93
N VAL A 527 -3.88 -42.34 -3.26
CA VAL A 527 -2.95 -41.72 -4.17
C VAL A 527 -3.32 -40.25 -4.16
N CYS A 528 -2.61 -39.47 -3.33
CA CYS A 528 -2.59 -38.03 -3.46
C CYS A 528 -2.30 -37.73 -4.93
N GLN A 529 -3.34 -37.30 -5.67
CA GLN A 529 -3.25 -37.19 -7.11
C GLN A 529 -2.08 -36.25 -7.42
N PRO A 530 -1.01 -36.73 -8.10
CA PRO A 530 0.15 -35.89 -8.37
C PRO A 530 -0.38 -34.65 -9.08
N SER A 531 -0.13 -33.46 -8.51
CA SER A 531 -0.85 -32.23 -8.88
C SER A 531 -0.89 -32.14 -10.39
N THR A 532 -2.09 -32.13 -10.98
CA THR A 532 -2.26 -32.40 -12.42
C THR A 532 -1.25 -31.55 -13.19
N PRO A 533 -0.41 -32.18 -14.05
CA PRO A 533 0.72 -31.50 -14.66
C PRO A 533 0.20 -30.25 -15.34
N ARG A 534 0.73 -29.09 -14.95
CA ARG A 534 0.12 -27.81 -15.31
C ARG A 534 0.04 -27.71 -16.82
N GLU A 535 -1.12 -27.29 -17.28
CA GLU A 535 -1.36 -27.11 -18.70
C GLU A 535 -0.36 -26.09 -19.25
N HIS A 536 0.21 -26.43 -20.39
CA HIS A 536 1.03 -25.50 -21.14
C HIS A 536 0.10 -24.65 -21.99
N LYS A 537 0.27 -23.34 -21.92
CA LYS A 537 -0.65 -22.38 -22.52
C LYS A 537 0.11 -21.24 -23.18
N LEU A 538 -0.53 -20.62 -24.15
CA LEU A 538 0.01 -19.44 -24.81
C LEU A 538 -0.15 -18.21 -23.91
N ILE A 539 0.78 -17.27 -23.98
CA ILE A 539 0.75 -16.05 -23.17
C ILE A 539 -0.59 -15.33 -23.38
N GLY A 540 -1.01 -15.12 -24.64
CA GLY A 540 -2.26 -14.46 -25.02
C GLY A 540 -3.56 -15.17 -24.59
N GLU A 541 -3.50 -16.40 -24.07
CA GLU A 541 -4.64 -17.17 -23.56
C GLU A 541 -4.82 -17.07 -22.03
N MET A 542 -3.91 -16.39 -21.33
CA MET A 542 -3.83 -16.42 -19.86
C MET A 542 -4.39 -15.16 -19.20
N ASP A 543 -5.31 -15.33 -18.25
CA ASP A 543 -5.70 -14.23 -17.36
C ASP A 543 -4.61 -13.92 -16.31
N SER A 544 -4.64 -12.69 -15.79
CA SER A 544 -3.85 -12.30 -14.62
C SER A 544 -4.09 -13.23 -13.41
N ASN A 545 -3.04 -13.46 -12.62
CA ASN A 545 -2.97 -14.33 -11.44
C ASN A 545 -3.19 -15.84 -11.68
N GLN A 546 -3.33 -16.26 -12.94
CA GLN A 546 -3.22 -17.68 -13.29
C GLN A 546 -1.75 -18.11 -13.37
N PHE A 547 -1.50 -19.41 -13.15
CA PHE A 547 -0.16 -19.99 -13.30
C PHE A 547 -0.20 -21.09 -14.37
N PHE A 548 0.80 -21.15 -15.23
CA PHE A 548 0.87 -22.02 -16.40
C PHE A 548 2.33 -22.43 -16.70
N ASP A 549 2.51 -23.42 -17.56
CA ASP A 549 3.80 -23.71 -18.18
C ASP A 549 3.85 -23.06 -19.57
N ALA A 550 5.02 -22.56 -19.99
CA ALA A 550 5.20 -21.85 -21.25
C ALA A 550 6.43 -22.36 -22.03
N THR A 551 6.46 -22.05 -23.32
CA THR A 551 7.66 -22.11 -24.16
C THR A 551 7.80 -20.72 -24.76
N VAL A 552 8.95 -20.08 -24.57
CA VAL A 552 9.17 -18.68 -24.92
C VAL A 552 10.54 -18.49 -25.55
N GLU A 553 10.67 -17.46 -26.37
CA GLU A 553 11.94 -16.85 -26.74
C GLU A 553 12.24 -15.69 -25.78
N ILE A 554 13.50 -15.57 -25.37
CA ILE A 554 14.00 -14.34 -24.75
C ILE A 554 14.25 -13.35 -25.88
N VAL A 555 13.40 -12.34 -25.99
CA VAL A 555 13.48 -11.31 -27.03
C VAL A 555 14.54 -10.26 -26.67
N ARG A 556 14.61 -9.86 -25.40
CA ARG A 556 15.57 -8.87 -24.89
C ARG A 556 15.91 -9.19 -23.44
N ASN A 557 17.16 -8.99 -23.05
CA ASN A 557 17.64 -9.15 -21.67
C ASN A 557 18.34 -7.85 -21.23
N ASP A 558 17.64 -7.04 -20.43
CA ASP A 558 18.18 -5.82 -19.83
C ASP A 558 18.58 -6.09 -18.38
N HIS A 559 19.89 -6.15 -18.10
CA HIS A 559 20.40 -6.24 -16.73
C HIS A 559 20.51 -4.83 -16.12
N ASN A 560 19.65 -4.52 -15.15
CA ASN A 560 19.77 -3.31 -14.35
C ASN A 560 20.80 -3.53 -13.21
N ARG A 561 22.06 -3.17 -13.48
CA ARG A 561 23.19 -3.33 -12.56
C ARG A 561 23.00 -2.65 -11.21
N ASP A 562 22.30 -1.51 -11.19
CA ASP A 562 22.18 -0.65 -10.00
C ASP A 562 21.26 -1.25 -8.93
N VAL A 563 20.24 -2.02 -9.35
CA VAL A 563 19.32 -2.74 -8.45
C VAL A 563 19.51 -4.27 -8.48
N GLN A 564 20.54 -4.76 -9.18
CA GLN A 564 20.79 -6.19 -9.47
C GLN A 564 19.56 -6.96 -9.99
N GLN A 565 18.66 -6.27 -10.71
CA GLN A 565 17.42 -6.85 -11.22
C GLN A 565 17.52 -7.07 -12.73
N TYR A 566 17.03 -8.21 -13.18
CA TYR A 566 16.95 -8.52 -14.61
C TYR A 566 15.55 -8.21 -15.13
N CYS A 567 15.51 -7.56 -16.29
CA CYS A 567 14.30 -7.28 -17.06
C CYS A 567 14.38 -8.09 -18.36
N LEU A 568 13.69 -9.23 -18.37
CA LEU A 568 13.58 -10.09 -19.53
C LEU A 568 12.31 -9.74 -20.30
N LEU A 569 12.42 -9.45 -21.59
CA LEU A 569 11.27 -9.39 -22.48
C LEU A 569 11.12 -10.76 -23.14
N ILE A 570 9.98 -11.42 -22.95
CA ILE A 570 9.74 -12.78 -23.43
C ILE A 570 8.53 -12.83 -24.37
N SER A 571 8.57 -13.70 -25.38
CA SER A 571 7.49 -13.88 -26.35
C SER A 571 7.30 -15.35 -26.69
N ASP A 572 6.04 -15.76 -26.90
CA ASP A 572 5.67 -17.00 -27.60
C ASP A 572 4.98 -16.71 -28.94
N TYR A 573 5.05 -15.44 -29.38
CA TYR A 573 4.41 -14.85 -30.55
C TYR A 573 2.87 -14.95 -30.58
N SER A 574 2.22 -15.12 -29.42
CA SER A 574 0.77 -14.95 -29.29
C SER A 574 0.39 -13.50 -28.89
N PRO A 575 -0.61 -12.87 -29.53
CA PRO A 575 -1.05 -11.53 -29.16
C PRO A 575 -1.90 -11.54 -27.89
N HIS A 576 -1.55 -10.74 -26.89
CA HIS A 576 -2.30 -10.63 -25.64
C HIS A 576 -3.16 -9.35 -25.62
N PRO A 577 -4.50 -9.43 -25.46
CA PRO A 577 -5.39 -8.27 -25.62
C PRO A 577 -5.21 -7.17 -24.56
N GLN A 578 -4.65 -7.51 -23.39
CA GLN A 578 -4.32 -6.54 -22.33
C GLN A 578 -2.90 -5.95 -22.43
N LEU A 579 -2.06 -6.40 -23.36
CA LEU A 579 -0.75 -5.77 -23.60
C LEU A 579 -0.92 -4.60 -24.56
N HIS A 580 -0.29 -3.47 -24.26
CA HIS A 580 -0.38 -2.29 -25.12
C HIS A 580 0.37 -2.53 -26.44
N SER A 581 -0.27 -2.21 -27.56
CA SER A 581 0.36 -2.18 -28.88
C SER A 581 1.56 -1.22 -28.96
N ALA A 582 1.67 -0.27 -28.02
CA ALA A 582 2.81 0.64 -27.88
C ALA A 582 3.93 0.02 -27.02
N GLY A 583 4.82 -0.75 -27.66
CA GLY A 583 5.96 -1.41 -27.00
C GLY A 583 6.88 -2.08 -28.00
N TYR A 584 8.01 -2.62 -27.55
CA TYR A 584 8.84 -3.49 -28.39
C TYR A 584 8.05 -4.79 -28.63
N MET A 585 7.74 -5.10 -29.89
CA MET A 585 6.76 -6.12 -30.30
C MET A 585 5.31 -5.92 -29.78
N GLY A 586 4.97 -4.72 -29.26
CA GLY A 586 3.62 -4.35 -28.81
C GLY A 586 2.90 -5.42 -27.98
N GLN A 587 1.85 -6.01 -28.57
CA GLN A 587 0.98 -7.00 -27.91
C GLN A 587 1.56 -8.44 -27.87
N TYR A 588 2.71 -8.69 -28.49
CA TYR A 588 3.27 -10.04 -28.67
C TYR A 588 4.38 -10.40 -27.67
N ALA A 589 4.87 -9.46 -26.86
CA ALA A 589 5.94 -9.70 -25.89
C ALA A 589 5.62 -9.09 -24.53
N ILE A 590 5.92 -9.83 -23.46
CA ILE A 590 5.63 -9.44 -22.08
C ILE A 590 6.91 -9.25 -21.27
N GLN A 591 6.93 -8.20 -20.47
CA GLN A 591 8.04 -7.88 -19.58
C GLN A 591 8.00 -8.78 -18.34
N CYS A 592 9.15 -9.37 -17.99
CA CYS A 592 9.37 -10.12 -16.75
C CYS A 592 10.48 -9.44 -15.94
N LEU A 593 10.09 -8.86 -14.80
CA LEU A 593 11.02 -8.34 -13.81
C LEU A 593 11.33 -9.45 -12.81
N THR A 594 12.58 -9.93 -12.78
CA THR A 594 12.97 -11.07 -11.94
C THR A 594 14.31 -10.87 -11.24
N ASP A 595 14.29 -11.18 -9.95
CA ASP A 595 15.39 -11.40 -9.02
C ASP A 595 15.43 -12.87 -8.54
N ARG A 596 14.55 -13.72 -9.09
CA ARG A 596 14.20 -15.05 -8.54
C ARG A 596 14.81 -16.23 -9.29
N LEU A 597 15.47 -15.96 -10.41
CA LEU A 597 16.16 -16.99 -11.18
C LEU A 597 17.59 -17.14 -10.67
N PRO A 598 18.19 -18.35 -10.71
CA PRO A 598 19.62 -18.52 -10.51
C PRO A 598 20.42 -17.58 -11.42
N LYS A 599 21.54 -17.05 -10.91
CA LYS A 599 22.42 -16.15 -11.68
C LYS A 599 23.00 -16.84 -12.92
N GLU A 600 23.19 -18.16 -12.84
CA GLU A 600 23.63 -19.02 -13.94
C GLU A 600 22.59 -19.07 -15.08
N ASP A 601 21.32 -19.31 -14.76
CA ASP A 601 20.23 -19.28 -15.75
C ASP A 601 20.07 -17.89 -16.39
N LEU A 602 20.13 -16.83 -15.59
CA LEU A 602 20.05 -15.44 -16.07
C LEU A 602 21.21 -15.04 -17.00
N ALA A 603 22.40 -15.61 -16.78
CA ALA A 603 23.56 -15.42 -17.63
C ALA A 603 23.48 -16.22 -18.94
N ALA A 604 22.64 -17.26 -19.02
CA ALA A 604 22.40 -18.04 -20.24
C ALA A 604 21.18 -17.56 -21.05
N MET A 605 20.35 -16.67 -20.49
CA MET A 605 19.16 -16.09 -21.13
C MET A 605 19.49 -14.93 -22.06
N ASP A 606 20.29 -15.18 -23.09
CA ASP A 606 20.58 -14.21 -24.14
C ASP A 606 19.40 -14.01 -25.10
N ALA A 607 19.37 -12.85 -25.76
CA ALA A 607 18.37 -12.55 -26.79
C ALA A 607 18.44 -13.57 -27.95
N GLY A 608 17.29 -14.06 -28.40
CA GLY A 608 17.15 -15.15 -29.38
C GLY A 608 17.20 -16.56 -28.79
N THR A 609 17.41 -16.74 -27.49
CA THR A 609 17.41 -18.08 -26.86
C THR A 609 16.00 -18.58 -26.52
N TYR A 610 15.75 -19.88 -26.71
CA TYR A 610 14.45 -20.51 -26.45
C TYR A 610 14.45 -21.28 -25.13
N TRP A 611 13.36 -21.17 -24.38
CA TRP A 611 13.24 -21.76 -23.04
C TRP A 611 11.86 -22.39 -22.84
N SER A 612 11.84 -23.60 -22.29
CA SER A 612 10.66 -24.12 -21.60
C SER A 612 10.70 -23.65 -20.16
N VAL A 613 9.68 -22.91 -19.74
CA VAL A 613 9.56 -22.32 -18.41
C VAL A 613 8.32 -22.90 -17.74
N LYS A 614 8.49 -23.54 -16.58
CA LYS A 614 7.36 -24.05 -15.80
C LYS A 614 6.94 -23.06 -14.71
N ASN A 615 5.68 -23.08 -14.30
CA ASN A 615 5.17 -22.28 -13.17
C ASN A 615 5.29 -20.74 -13.37
N VAL A 616 5.06 -20.28 -14.60
CA VAL A 616 4.94 -18.85 -14.96
C VAL A 616 3.63 -18.29 -14.42
N ARG A 617 3.60 -17.02 -13.99
CA ARG A 617 2.38 -16.28 -13.63
C ARG A 617 2.31 -14.94 -14.34
N LEU A 618 1.16 -14.58 -14.89
CA LEU A 618 0.88 -13.20 -15.30
C LEU A 618 0.34 -12.41 -14.09
N LYS A 619 0.73 -11.15 -13.92
CA LYS A 619 0.27 -10.26 -12.84
C LYS A 619 0.23 -8.82 -13.35
N TYR A 620 -0.52 -7.95 -12.69
CA TYR A 620 -0.32 -6.51 -12.89
C TYR A 620 0.86 -6.03 -12.03
N GLY A 621 1.78 -5.32 -12.64
CA GLY A 621 2.91 -4.66 -11.98
C GLY A 621 2.51 -3.41 -11.21
N ARG A 622 3.48 -2.79 -10.53
CA ARG A 622 3.25 -1.56 -9.73
C ARG A 622 2.75 -0.38 -10.56
N ILE A 623 3.03 -0.37 -11.86
CA ILE A 623 2.61 0.66 -12.82
C ILE A 623 1.28 0.32 -13.54
N GLY A 624 0.60 -0.76 -13.15
CA GLY A 624 -0.66 -1.21 -13.76
C GLY A 624 -0.52 -1.94 -15.09
N THR A 625 0.69 -2.15 -15.61
CA THR A 625 0.94 -2.96 -16.81
C THR A 625 0.93 -4.45 -16.47
N LEU A 626 0.51 -5.29 -17.42
CA LEU A 626 0.63 -6.73 -17.28
C LEU A 626 2.10 -7.15 -17.42
N GLU A 627 2.60 -7.91 -16.45
CA GLU A 627 3.96 -8.39 -16.32
C GLU A 627 3.96 -9.90 -16.08
N CYS A 628 5.03 -10.57 -16.52
CA CYS A 628 5.32 -11.97 -16.19
C CYS A 628 6.10 -12.05 -14.87
N ASP A 629 5.81 -13.08 -14.07
CA ASP A 629 6.44 -13.34 -12.78
C ASP A 629 6.86 -14.82 -12.70
N PHE A 630 8.15 -15.06 -12.50
CA PHE A 630 8.67 -16.39 -12.26
C PHE A 630 8.52 -16.77 -10.78
N TYR A 631 7.97 -17.95 -10.51
CA TYR A 631 7.80 -18.46 -9.16
C TYR A 631 8.19 -19.93 -9.09
N ASP A 632 9.30 -20.26 -8.42
CA ASP A 632 9.80 -21.66 -8.30
C ASP A 632 9.78 -22.38 -9.66
N VAL A 633 10.40 -21.71 -10.65
CA VAL A 633 10.30 -22.12 -12.04
C VAL A 633 11.35 -23.18 -12.35
N LYS A 634 10.94 -24.20 -13.10
CA LYS A 634 11.88 -25.15 -13.69
C LYS A 634 12.16 -24.68 -15.10
N LEU A 635 13.40 -24.29 -15.34
CA LEU A 635 13.90 -23.80 -16.61
C LEU A 635 14.56 -24.93 -17.39
N LYS A 636 14.36 -24.93 -18.70
CA LYS A 636 15.11 -25.77 -19.64
C LYS A 636 15.32 -24.99 -20.93
N GLN A 637 16.56 -24.62 -21.21
CA GLN A 637 16.95 -24.07 -22.51
C GLN A 637 16.70 -25.12 -23.61
N LEU A 638 16.30 -24.65 -24.79
CA LEU A 638 15.99 -25.45 -25.97
C LEU A 638 16.82 -24.94 -27.15
N SER A 639 17.40 -25.85 -27.94
CA SER A 639 17.97 -25.52 -29.25
C SER A 639 16.90 -25.56 -30.33
N GLU A 640 17.03 -24.77 -31.40
CA GLU A 640 16.11 -24.81 -32.55
C GLU A 640 16.06 -26.22 -33.18
N GLU A 641 17.19 -26.93 -33.24
CA GLU A 641 17.30 -28.32 -33.69
C GLU A 641 16.33 -29.27 -32.94
N SER A 642 16.09 -28.99 -31.65
CA SER A 642 15.18 -29.77 -30.81
C SER A 642 13.70 -29.60 -31.18
N ALA A 643 13.34 -28.67 -32.06
CA ALA A 643 11.97 -28.50 -32.56
C ALA A 643 11.44 -29.75 -33.29
N SER A 644 12.34 -30.54 -33.88
CA SER A 644 12.02 -31.86 -34.48
C SER A 644 11.45 -32.87 -33.47
N VAL A 645 11.78 -32.72 -32.18
CA VAL A 645 11.35 -33.59 -31.07
C VAL A 645 10.34 -32.89 -30.16
N ASN A 646 10.43 -31.57 -30.03
CA ASN A 646 9.61 -30.74 -29.14
C ASN A 646 8.54 -29.95 -29.93
N ALA A 647 7.35 -30.54 -30.04
CA ALA A 647 6.22 -29.93 -30.75
C ALA A 647 5.90 -28.49 -30.31
N ARG A 648 6.03 -28.16 -29.02
CA ARG A 648 5.76 -26.81 -28.48
C ARG A 648 6.76 -25.77 -28.99
N LEU A 649 8.01 -26.18 -29.25
CA LEU A 649 9.01 -25.31 -29.87
C LEU A 649 8.75 -25.15 -31.36
N ALA A 650 8.40 -26.22 -32.07
CA ALA A 650 8.03 -26.13 -33.49
C ALA A 650 6.83 -25.20 -33.72
N GLU A 651 5.83 -25.24 -32.84
CA GLU A 651 4.70 -24.31 -32.85
C GLU A 651 5.11 -22.86 -32.57
N LEU A 652 6.03 -22.61 -31.64
CA LEU A 652 6.56 -21.26 -31.38
C LEU A 652 7.32 -20.72 -32.59
N LEU A 653 8.23 -21.52 -33.18
CA LEU A 653 8.99 -21.13 -34.37
C LEU A 653 8.07 -20.85 -35.56
N LYS A 654 6.96 -21.60 -35.71
CA LYS A 654 5.92 -21.29 -36.68
C LYS A 654 5.27 -19.92 -36.39
N ARG A 655 4.82 -19.66 -35.16
CA ARG A 655 4.22 -18.35 -34.80
C ARG A 655 5.21 -17.19 -34.96
N LYS A 656 6.51 -17.41 -34.72
CA LYS A 656 7.58 -16.44 -35.02
C LYS A 656 7.65 -16.12 -36.52
N GLN A 657 7.62 -17.14 -37.38
CA GLN A 657 7.63 -16.94 -38.83
C GLN A 657 6.36 -16.23 -39.32
N ASP A 658 5.19 -16.57 -38.76
CA ASP A 658 3.91 -15.90 -39.05
C ASP A 658 3.99 -14.41 -38.63
N TYR A 659 4.49 -14.12 -37.42
CA TYR A 659 4.73 -12.75 -36.93
C TYR A 659 5.67 -11.95 -37.82
N LEU A 660 6.84 -12.49 -38.19
CA LEU A 660 7.80 -11.84 -39.09
C LEU A 660 7.21 -11.56 -40.47
N THR A 661 6.27 -12.39 -40.93
CA THR A 661 5.55 -12.18 -42.20
C THR A 661 4.51 -11.06 -42.08
N MET A 662 3.87 -10.90 -40.92
CA MET A 662 2.92 -9.80 -40.64
C MET A 662 3.61 -8.47 -40.32
N CYS A 663 4.78 -8.52 -39.68
CA CYS A 663 5.54 -7.37 -39.17
C CYS A 663 6.97 -7.32 -39.74
N PRO A 664 7.16 -7.21 -41.08
CA PRO A 664 8.47 -7.37 -41.74
C PRO A 664 9.51 -6.28 -41.42
N HIS A 665 9.12 -5.24 -40.68
CA HIS A 665 10.03 -4.18 -40.21
C HIS A 665 10.48 -4.37 -38.75
N GLU A 666 9.91 -5.34 -38.03
CA GLU A 666 10.22 -5.62 -36.63
C GLU A 666 10.94 -6.98 -36.51
N ASP A 667 12.17 -7.04 -37.03
CA ASP A 667 13.10 -8.14 -36.74
C ASP A 667 13.51 -8.04 -35.25
N PRO A 668 13.03 -8.92 -34.36
CA PRO A 668 13.24 -8.80 -32.92
C PRO A 668 14.69 -9.09 -32.50
N SER A 669 15.53 -9.58 -33.43
CA SER A 669 16.97 -9.73 -33.19
C SER A 669 17.76 -8.43 -33.43
N LYS A 670 17.18 -7.50 -34.19
CA LYS A 670 17.76 -6.18 -34.42
C LYS A 670 17.06 -5.19 -33.49
N THR A 671 17.81 -4.64 -32.55
CA THR A 671 17.46 -3.32 -32.02
C THR A 671 17.25 -2.40 -33.23
N PRO A 672 16.09 -1.74 -33.39
CA PRO A 672 15.89 -0.84 -34.52
C PRO A 672 17.04 0.16 -34.50
N ASP A 673 17.69 0.39 -35.64
CA ASP A 673 18.76 1.38 -35.75
C ASP A 673 18.20 2.71 -35.27
N SER A 674 18.49 3.06 -34.01
CA SER A 674 17.94 4.23 -33.31
C SER A 674 18.68 5.49 -33.75
N GLY A 675 18.76 5.67 -35.07
CA GLY A 675 19.32 6.83 -35.71
C GLY A 675 18.68 8.08 -35.15
N LEU A 676 19.52 9.02 -34.74
CA LEU A 676 19.12 10.26 -34.07
C LEU A 676 18.04 10.98 -34.87
N ALA A 677 16.82 10.99 -34.34
CA ALA A 677 15.68 11.63 -34.97
C ALA A 677 15.58 13.09 -34.55
N ILE A 678 14.94 13.88 -35.40
CA ILE A 678 14.48 15.24 -35.11
C ILE A 678 12.99 15.21 -34.73
N VAL A 679 12.53 16.16 -33.91
CA VAL A 679 11.15 16.19 -33.41
C VAL A 679 10.12 16.19 -34.56
N SER A 680 10.42 16.88 -35.67
CA SER A 680 9.56 16.91 -36.86
C SER A 680 9.49 15.59 -37.64
N ALA A 681 10.36 14.62 -37.36
CA ALA A 681 10.38 13.30 -38.00
C ALA A 681 9.70 12.19 -37.16
N LEU A 682 9.29 12.52 -35.92
CA LEU A 682 8.65 11.57 -35.01
C LEU A 682 7.28 11.14 -35.55
N LYS A 683 7.13 9.84 -35.79
CA LYS A 683 5.85 9.20 -36.13
C LYS A 683 5.25 8.54 -34.90
N GLU A 684 3.93 8.45 -34.86
CA GLU A 684 3.22 7.70 -33.84
C GLU A 684 3.67 6.23 -33.78
N HIS A 685 3.70 5.66 -32.57
CA HIS A 685 4.16 4.31 -32.24
C HIS A 685 5.66 4.02 -32.49
N GLY A 686 6.41 4.96 -33.08
CA GLY A 686 7.86 4.83 -33.22
C GLY A 686 8.61 4.98 -31.89
N CYS A 687 9.79 4.37 -31.83
CA CYS A 687 10.76 4.50 -30.73
C CYS A 687 12.02 5.17 -31.30
N TYR A 688 12.47 6.26 -30.69
CA TYR A 688 13.53 7.11 -31.25
C TYR A 688 14.53 7.58 -30.19
N ASP A 689 15.79 7.69 -30.59
CA ASP A 689 16.77 8.48 -29.85
C ASP A 689 16.74 9.92 -30.41
N ILE A 690 16.63 10.92 -29.53
CA ILE A 690 16.56 12.34 -29.92
C ILE A 690 17.52 13.19 -29.10
N ILE A 691 18.18 14.15 -29.75
CA ILE A 691 18.97 15.19 -29.07
C ILE A 691 18.15 16.47 -29.05
N ALA A 692 17.85 16.95 -27.84
CA ALA A 692 17.03 18.13 -27.63
C ALA A 692 17.53 18.94 -26.42
N GLU A 693 17.27 20.24 -26.45
CA GLU A 693 17.43 21.16 -25.34
C GLU A 693 16.23 21.04 -24.38
N LEU A 694 16.48 20.97 -23.07
CA LEU A 694 15.42 20.93 -22.07
C LEU A 694 14.91 22.36 -21.80
N ALA A 695 13.78 22.74 -22.36
CA ALA A 695 13.20 24.07 -22.15
C ALA A 695 12.53 24.20 -20.76
N TYR A 696 11.92 23.14 -20.25
CA TYR A 696 11.31 23.12 -18.91
C TYR A 696 11.11 21.71 -18.36
N SER A 697 11.17 21.52 -17.04
CA SER A 697 10.78 20.29 -16.34
C SER A 697 9.64 20.57 -15.34
N CYS A 698 8.51 19.87 -15.49
CA CYS A 698 7.37 20.02 -14.59
C CYS A 698 7.32 18.88 -13.57
N ASN A 699 7.90 19.14 -12.39
CA ASN A 699 7.77 18.29 -11.21
C ASN A 699 6.37 18.45 -10.59
N ASP A 700 5.36 17.87 -11.23
CA ASP A 700 4.05 17.73 -10.58
C ASP A 700 4.14 16.65 -9.49
N VAL A 701 3.43 16.85 -8.38
CA VAL A 701 3.71 16.16 -7.11
C VAL A 701 3.34 14.68 -7.19
N ASP A 702 2.31 14.32 -7.95
CA ASP A 702 1.64 13.03 -7.76
C ASP A 702 2.00 11.91 -8.77
N LYS A 703 1.91 12.09 -10.11
CA LYS A 703 1.88 10.91 -11.02
C LYS A 703 2.80 10.86 -12.26
N CYS A 704 3.23 11.97 -12.84
CA CYS A 704 4.16 11.98 -13.99
C CYS A 704 5.06 13.21 -13.91
N THR A 705 6.28 13.12 -14.42
CA THR A 705 7.14 14.30 -14.58
C THR A 705 7.29 14.57 -16.07
N ASP A 706 6.67 15.66 -16.54
CA ASP A 706 6.68 16.02 -17.96
C ASP A 706 7.87 16.94 -18.26
N LEU A 707 8.69 16.51 -19.23
CA LEU A 707 9.78 17.29 -19.81
C LEU A 707 9.26 18.01 -21.05
N TYR A 708 9.56 19.30 -21.15
CA TYR A 708 9.26 20.14 -22.31
C TYR A 708 10.59 20.39 -23.00
N VAL A 709 10.80 19.74 -24.15
CA VAL A 709 12.08 19.75 -24.88
C VAL A 709 11.92 20.40 -26.26
N THR A 710 13.00 20.91 -26.80
CA THR A 710 13.05 21.43 -28.18
C THR A 710 14.32 21.02 -28.90
N ASP A 711 14.21 20.65 -30.17
CA ASP A 711 15.33 20.59 -31.11
C ASP A 711 15.24 21.72 -32.15
N TYR A 712 14.38 22.72 -31.91
CA TYR A 712 14.06 23.83 -32.80
C TYR A 712 13.43 23.44 -34.16
N SER A 713 13.02 22.18 -34.36
CA SER A 713 12.16 21.78 -35.49
C SER A 713 10.67 21.92 -35.16
N ARG A 714 9.81 21.92 -36.20
CA ARG A 714 8.36 22.00 -35.99
C ARG A 714 7.82 20.70 -35.38
N ASN A 715 7.22 20.77 -34.19
CA ASN A 715 6.41 19.67 -33.66
C ASN A 715 5.16 19.49 -34.55
N PRO A 716 4.93 18.30 -35.17
CA PRO A 716 3.80 18.07 -36.07
C PRO A 716 2.44 18.10 -35.35
N THR A 717 2.38 17.86 -34.04
CA THR A 717 1.17 18.10 -33.25
C THR A 717 1.54 18.86 -31.96
N PRO A 718 1.33 20.19 -31.89
CA PRO A 718 1.71 20.97 -30.71
C PRO A 718 0.95 20.46 -29.47
N SER A 719 1.70 19.87 -28.54
CA SER A 719 1.20 19.31 -27.29
C SER A 719 0.48 20.38 -26.46
N PHE A 720 -0.42 19.99 -25.56
CA PHE A 720 -0.98 20.96 -24.61
C PHE A 720 0.13 21.41 -23.64
N ILE A 721 0.36 22.72 -23.54
CA ILE A 721 1.32 23.32 -22.62
C ILE A 721 0.50 24.12 -21.60
N PRO A 722 0.54 23.79 -20.30
CA PRO A 722 -0.18 24.55 -19.28
C PRO A 722 0.28 26.02 -19.25
N ASP A 723 -0.62 26.98 -19.03
CA ASP A 723 -0.32 28.44 -19.10
C ASP A 723 0.89 28.87 -18.26
N ARG A 724 1.08 28.23 -17.10
CA ARG A 724 2.22 28.46 -16.18
C ARG A 724 3.58 28.11 -16.82
N VAL A 725 3.57 27.13 -17.71
CA VAL A 725 4.73 26.66 -18.49
C VAL A 725 4.83 27.46 -19.78
N TYR A 726 3.71 27.70 -20.48
CA TYR A 726 3.65 28.42 -21.75
C TYR A 726 4.36 29.79 -21.67
N LYS A 727 4.10 30.58 -20.62
CA LYS A 727 4.76 31.88 -20.40
C LYS A 727 6.29 31.84 -20.28
N LYS A 728 6.91 30.67 -20.09
CA LYS A 728 8.36 30.49 -20.00
C LYS A 728 9.00 29.96 -21.30
N ILE A 729 8.22 29.38 -22.20
CA ILE A 729 8.75 28.63 -23.37
C ILE A 729 7.97 28.89 -24.68
N SER A 730 7.09 29.89 -24.71
CA SER A 730 6.21 30.20 -25.85
C SER A 730 6.91 30.66 -27.14
N ASP A 731 8.21 30.98 -27.06
CA ASP A 731 9.04 31.45 -28.16
C ASP A 731 9.63 30.33 -29.05
N ARG A 732 9.54 29.06 -28.60
CA ARG A 732 10.18 27.89 -29.23
C ARG A 732 9.18 26.74 -29.48
N PRO A 733 9.38 25.90 -30.51
CA PRO A 733 8.53 24.74 -30.76
C PRO A 733 8.84 23.63 -29.74
N ILE A 734 7.85 23.19 -28.99
CA ILE A 734 8.01 22.27 -27.87
C ILE A 734 7.44 20.88 -28.18
N PHE A 735 8.17 19.85 -27.78
CA PHE A 735 7.72 18.47 -27.66
C PHE A 735 7.69 18.05 -26.18
N VAL A 736 6.66 17.31 -25.77
CA VAL A 736 6.50 16.86 -24.38
C VAL A 736 6.91 15.39 -24.26
N ILE A 737 7.80 15.07 -23.33
CA ILE A 737 8.18 13.70 -22.96
C ILE A 737 7.72 13.44 -21.52
N GLY A 738 6.77 12.52 -21.33
CA GLY A 738 6.37 12.07 -20.01
C GLY A 738 7.34 11.03 -19.46
N VAL A 739 7.91 11.32 -18.28
CA VAL A 739 8.84 10.42 -17.57
C VAL A 739 8.10 9.57 -16.55
N PHE A 740 8.21 8.26 -16.68
CA PHE A 740 7.62 7.28 -15.78
C PHE A 740 8.73 6.52 -15.02
N GLY A 741 8.52 6.27 -13.72
CA GLY A 741 9.52 5.62 -12.85
C GLY A 741 10.39 6.63 -12.11
N ASP A 742 11.66 6.75 -12.52
CA ASP A 742 12.76 7.40 -11.79
C ASP A 742 12.71 8.95 -11.79
N ARG A 743 11.64 9.51 -11.22
CA ARG A 743 11.39 10.96 -11.16
C ARG A 743 12.44 11.77 -10.40
N HIS A 744 13.33 11.13 -9.64
CA HIS A 744 14.35 11.83 -8.87
C HIS A 744 15.36 12.52 -9.80
N ILE A 745 15.83 11.84 -10.84
CA ILE A 745 16.82 12.37 -11.80
C ILE A 745 16.29 13.56 -12.57
N VAL A 746 14.97 13.61 -12.82
CA VAL A 746 14.34 14.75 -13.51
C VAL A 746 14.43 16.06 -12.72
N ARG A 747 14.62 15.99 -11.39
CA ARG A 747 14.80 17.17 -10.53
C ARG A 747 16.16 17.84 -10.73
N ASP A 748 17.15 17.06 -11.15
CA ASP A 748 18.54 17.47 -11.30
C ASP A 748 18.90 17.77 -12.77
N LEU A 749 17.91 17.83 -13.66
CA LEU A 749 18.09 18.28 -15.04
C LEU A 749 18.05 19.81 -15.12
N ASP A 750 19.11 20.38 -15.69
CA ASP A 750 19.24 21.82 -15.90
C ASP A 750 18.42 22.26 -17.12
N PRO A 751 17.51 23.25 -16.98
CA PRO A 751 16.93 23.95 -18.12
C PRO A 751 18.02 24.55 -19.03
N ASP A 752 17.68 24.67 -20.31
CA ASP A 752 18.52 25.15 -21.41
C ASP A 752 19.83 24.33 -21.65
N SER A 753 20.03 23.20 -20.94
CA SER A 753 21.05 22.19 -21.27
C SER A 753 20.55 21.21 -22.34
N THR A 754 21.48 20.66 -23.11
CA THR A 754 21.20 19.66 -24.16
C THR A 754 21.34 18.23 -23.63
N TYR A 755 20.37 17.39 -23.95
CA TYR A 755 20.28 16.00 -23.54
C TYR A 755 20.02 15.08 -24.74
N LEU A 756 20.55 13.86 -24.66
CA LEU A 756 20.20 12.73 -25.50
C LEU A 756 19.14 11.92 -24.75
N PHE A 757 17.92 11.93 -25.28
CA PHE A 757 16.80 11.13 -24.81
C PHE A 757 16.75 9.85 -25.66
N LYS A 758 17.02 8.70 -25.05
CA LYS A 758 16.99 7.39 -25.72
C LYS A 758 15.65 6.70 -25.56
N ASP A 759 15.35 5.76 -26.46
CA ASP A 759 14.16 4.90 -26.40
C ASP A 759 12.85 5.71 -26.18
N VAL A 760 12.74 6.91 -26.78
CA VAL A 760 11.57 7.78 -26.65
C VAL A 760 10.42 7.20 -27.48
N LYS A 761 9.46 6.58 -26.80
CA LYS A 761 8.27 5.98 -27.41
C LYS A 761 7.23 7.05 -27.68
N VAL A 762 6.88 7.25 -28.95
CA VAL A 762 5.91 8.27 -29.36
C VAL A 762 4.50 7.69 -29.27
N VAL A 763 3.69 8.22 -28.36
CA VAL A 763 2.32 7.76 -28.09
C VAL A 763 1.32 8.90 -28.26
N ARG A 764 0.10 8.61 -28.70
CA ARG A 764 -1.01 9.57 -28.53
C ARG A 764 -1.37 9.71 -27.06
N ASN A 765 -1.64 10.94 -26.64
CA ASN A 765 -2.34 11.21 -25.39
C ASN A 765 -3.87 11.09 -25.59
N GLU A 766 -4.63 11.26 -24.50
CA GLU A 766 -6.10 11.27 -24.49
C GLU A 766 -6.74 12.32 -25.44
N PHE A 767 -5.99 13.37 -25.79
CA PHE A 767 -6.40 14.41 -26.74
C PHE A 767 -5.98 14.11 -28.20
N GLY A 768 -5.52 12.89 -28.49
CA GLY A 768 -5.10 12.46 -29.82
C GLY A 768 -3.83 13.11 -30.36
N LYS A 769 -3.07 13.83 -29.53
CA LYS A 769 -1.78 14.48 -29.88
C LYS A 769 -0.62 13.58 -29.52
N ILE A 770 0.46 13.60 -30.31
CA ILE A 770 1.66 12.82 -29.95
C ILE A 770 2.42 13.46 -28.78
N LYS A 771 2.94 12.60 -27.91
CA LYS A 771 3.93 12.92 -26.87
C LYS A 771 4.95 11.78 -26.76
N GLY A 772 6.16 12.10 -26.30
CA GLY A 772 7.13 11.11 -25.92
C GLY A 772 6.74 10.43 -24.60
N LYS A 773 7.11 9.18 -24.45
CA LYS A 773 7.13 8.44 -23.19
C LYS A 773 8.51 7.83 -23.02
N ILE A 774 9.14 8.10 -21.88
CA ILE A 774 10.44 7.54 -21.53
C ILE A 774 10.32 6.79 -20.19
N ASN A 775 10.90 5.59 -20.16
CA ASN A 775 11.08 4.78 -18.95
C ASN A 775 12.59 4.76 -18.63
N TYR A 776 12.97 4.44 -17.39
CA TYR A 776 14.38 4.33 -16.98
C TYR A 776 15.17 5.61 -17.29
N ALA A 777 14.75 6.70 -16.65
CA ALA A 777 15.31 8.03 -16.88
C ALA A 777 16.81 8.12 -16.57
N ASP A 778 17.29 7.27 -15.66
CA ASP A 778 18.70 7.06 -15.30
C ASP A 778 19.59 6.69 -16.50
N LYS A 779 19.08 5.86 -17.40
CA LYS A 779 19.82 5.32 -18.54
C LYS A 779 19.51 6.04 -19.84
N ASN A 780 18.27 6.52 -19.94
CA ASN A 780 17.74 7.06 -21.18
C ASN A 780 17.79 8.59 -21.25
N ILE A 781 18.21 9.31 -20.20
CA ILE A 781 18.46 10.75 -20.26
C ILE A 781 19.94 11.04 -19.99
N ILE A 782 20.70 11.27 -21.07
CA ILE A 782 22.15 11.48 -20.99
C ILE A 782 22.46 12.95 -21.29
N LYS A 783 23.09 13.67 -20.35
CA LYS A 783 23.51 15.07 -20.58
C LYS A 783 24.62 15.10 -21.61
N VAL A 784 24.43 15.82 -22.72
CA VAL A 784 25.38 15.86 -23.84
C VAL A 784 26.24 17.10 -23.72
N SER A 785 27.57 16.92 -23.70
CA SER A 785 28.50 18.04 -23.77
C SER A 785 28.84 18.42 -25.21
N LYS A 786 29.20 19.69 -25.44
CA LYS A 786 29.78 20.17 -26.72
C LYS A 786 31.11 19.48 -27.10
N ARG A 787 31.66 18.60 -26.23
CA ARG A 787 32.89 17.81 -26.43
C ARG A 787 32.62 16.30 -26.54
N SER A 788 31.43 15.88 -26.98
CA SER A 788 31.17 14.47 -27.27
C SER A 788 32.13 13.94 -28.35
N ASN A 789 32.63 12.71 -28.20
CA ASN A 789 33.51 12.05 -29.18
C ASN A 789 32.72 11.32 -30.29
N GLN A 790 31.39 11.21 -30.19
CA GLN A 790 30.56 10.54 -31.18
C GLN A 790 30.19 11.50 -32.32
N GLU A 791 30.61 11.20 -33.55
CA GLU A 791 30.41 12.06 -34.72
C GLU A 791 28.92 12.34 -35.02
N SER A 792 28.05 11.34 -34.85
CA SER A 792 26.61 11.47 -34.97
C SER A 792 26.03 12.50 -34.00
N VAL A 793 26.49 12.47 -32.74
CA VAL A 793 26.11 13.41 -31.68
C VAL A 793 26.65 14.82 -31.97
N ILE A 794 27.92 14.95 -32.41
CA ILE A 794 28.50 16.24 -32.82
C ILE A 794 27.70 16.86 -33.97
N SER A 795 27.33 16.05 -34.97
CA SER A 795 26.56 16.49 -36.14
C SER A 795 25.16 16.98 -35.72
N ALA A 796 24.47 16.21 -34.87
CA ALA A 796 23.17 16.59 -34.33
C ALA A 796 23.21 17.88 -33.47
N LEU A 797 24.25 18.07 -32.66
CA LEU A 797 24.46 19.31 -31.89
C LEU A 797 24.67 20.51 -32.81
N LYS A 798 25.50 20.39 -33.86
CA LYS A 798 25.69 21.46 -34.86
C LYS A 798 24.37 21.80 -35.58
N ALA A 799 23.57 20.79 -35.92
CA ALA A 799 22.26 20.98 -36.53
C ALA A 799 21.22 21.60 -35.57
N LEU A 800 21.33 21.35 -34.26
CA LEU A 800 20.51 21.98 -33.22
C LEU A 800 20.86 23.47 -33.09
N GLU A 801 22.15 23.81 -32.97
CA GLU A 801 22.61 25.22 -32.88
C GLU A 801 22.20 26.02 -34.13
N GLN A 802 22.40 25.47 -35.34
CA GLN A 802 21.97 26.14 -36.59
C GLN A 802 20.46 26.39 -36.69
N ARG A 803 19.63 25.53 -36.07
CA ARG A 803 18.17 25.75 -36.03
C ARG A 803 17.80 26.81 -34.98
N LYS A 804 18.49 26.82 -33.84
CA LYS A 804 18.38 27.85 -32.80
C LYS A 804 18.69 29.24 -33.35
N ASP A 805 19.83 29.40 -34.02
CA ASP A 805 20.26 30.66 -34.63
C ASP A 805 19.25 31.18 -35.66
N ARG A 806 18.73 30.30 -36.54
CA ARG A 806 17.71 30.65 -37.53
C ARG A 806 16.40 31.11 -36.90
N LEU A 807 15.99 30.51 -35.78
CA LEU A 807 14.78 30.91 -35.07
C LEU A 807 14.94 32.32 -34.48
N TYR A 808 16.03 32.58 -33.75
CA TYR A 808 16.27 33.89 -33.15
C TYR A 808 16.54 35.00 -34.17
N ALA A 809 17.24 34.71 -35.27
CA ALA A 809 17.43 35.67 -36.37
C ALA A 809 16.12 36.10 -37.06
N SER A 810 15.03 35.35 -36.88
CA SER A 810 13.71 35.67 -37.43
C SER A 810 12.81 36.49 -36.50
N GLN A 811 13.19 36.69 -35.24
CA GLN A 811 12.40 37.48 -34.28
C GLN A 811 12.76 38.97 -34.35
N PRO A 812 11.79 39.89 -34.45
CA PRO A 812 12.06 41.33 -34.46
C PRO A 812 12.59 41.77 -33.09
N ILE A 813 13.77 42.42 -33.10
CA ILE A 813 14.42 42.92 -31.89
C ILE A 813 13.50 43.94 -31.18
N PRO A 814 13.07 43.70 -29.93
CA PRO A 814 12.30 44.68 -29.17
C PRO A 814 13.16 45.91 -28.89
N THR A 815 12.73 47.08 -29.35
CA THR A 815 13.40 48.36 -29.10
C THR A 815 13.31 48.71 -27.61
N MET A 816 14.33 48.36 -26.83
CA MET A 816 14.38 48.70 -25.41
C MET A 816 14.59 50.21 -25.23
N GLY A 817 13.66 50.86 -24.51
CA GLY A 817 13.84 52.23 -24.05
C GLY A 817 14.79 52.28 -22.84
N ASN A 818 15.78 53.16 -22.90
CA ASN A 818 16.68 53.43 -21.77
C ASN A 818 15.95 54.24 -20.69
N ASP A 819 15.41 53.56 -19.67
CA ASP A 819 14.96 54.20 -18.43
C ASP A 819 15.66 53.53 -17.22
N THR A 820 16.76 54.14 -16.79
CA THR A 820 17.80 53.50 -15.95
C THR A 820 17.49 53.47 -14.45
N SER A 821 16.22 53.64 -14.04
CA SER A 821 15.88 54.04 -12.65
C SER A 821 15.16 52.99 -11.78
N SER A 822 14.90 51.76 -12.26
CA SER A 822 14.23 50.72 -11.44
C SER A 822 15.15 49.54 -11.10
N SER A 823 15.73 49.57 -9.90
CA SER A 823 16.48 48.44 -9.31
C SER A 823 15.59 47.23 -8.95
N LEU A 824 14.27 47.38 -9.07
CA LEU A 824 13.25 46.39 -8.76
C LEU A 824 12.25 46.30 -9.92
N ARG A 825 12.11 45.11 -10.51
CA ARG A 825 11.04 44.77 -11.47
C ARG A 825 9.84 44.20 -10.71
N HIS A 826 8.64 44.45 -11.20
CA HIS A 826 7.40 43.88 -10.66
C HIS A 826 6.54 43.31 -11.79
N ARG A 827 5.89 42.17 -11.52
CA ARG A 827 5.07 41.42 -12.48
C ARG A 827 3.60 41.85 -12.50
N HIS A 828 3.19 42.67 -11.53
CA HIS A 828 1.82 43.15 -11.34
C HIS A 828 1.62 44.55 -11.92
N VAL A 829 1.91 44.70 -13.21
CA VAL A 829 1.74 45.96 -13.96
C VAL A 829 0.26 46.32 -14.11
N ASP A 830 -0.63 45.32 -14.00
CA ASP A 830 -2.09 45.44 -13.99
C ASP A 830 -2.65 46.10 -12.72
N GLN A 831 -1.88 46.14 -11.64
CA GLN A 831 -2.29 46.76 -10.39
C GLN A 831 -1.93 48.25 -10.42
N GLU A 832 -2.94 49.10 -10.28
CA GLU A 832 -2.76 50.53 -10.08
C GLU A 832 -2.04 50.81 -8.75
N THR A 833 -1.15 51.80 -8.75
CA THR A 833 -0.49 52.26 -7.53
C THR A 833 -1.53 52.81 -6.56
N THR A 834 -1.54 52.28 -5.34
CA THR A 834 -2.58 52.55 -4.33
C THR A 834 -2.51 54.00 -3.86
N THR A 835 -3.44 54.84 -4.35
CA THR A 835 -3.60 56.24 -3.96
C THR A 835 -3.78 56.36 -2.45
N GLY A 836 -2.91 57.14 -1.79
CA GLY A 836 -2.87 57.26 -0.32
C GLY A 836 -1.93 56.27 0.39
N GLY A 837 -1.11 55.53 -0.34
CA GLY A 837 0.06 54.82 0.19
C GLY A 837 -0.25 53.77 1.25
N ILE A 838 0.65 53.62 2.23
CA ILE A 838 0.57 52.62 3.30
C ILE A 838 -0.67 52.85 4.18
N ARG A 839 -1.10 54.10 4.35
CA ARG A 839 -2.32 54.45 5.09
C ARG A 839 -3.56 53.87 4.42
N ALA A 840 -3.69 54.02 3.11
CA ALA A 840 -4.79 53.44 2.34
C ALA A 840 -4.77 51.89 2.35
N VAL A 841 -3.58 51.27 2.27
CA VAL A 841 -3.41 49.81 2.42
C VAL A 841 -3.94 49.32 3.77
N ARG A 842 -3.61 50.00 4.87
CA ARG A 842 -4.08 49.67 6.21
C ARG A 842 -5.59 49.88 6.36
N ALA A 843 -6.13 50.98 5.83
CA ALA A 843 -7.54 51.34 5.91
C ALA A 843 -8.47 50.49 5.02
N SER A 844 -7.94 49.80 4.00
CA SER A 844 -8.73 48.95 3.10
C SER A 844 -9.55 47.91 3.87
N GLY A 845 -10.84 47.76 3.56
CA GLY A 845 -11.66 46.67 4.12
C GLY A 845 -11.30 45.29 3.57
N LYS A 846 -10.60 45.20 2.44
CA LYS A 846 -10.37 43.96 1.69
C LYS A 846 -9.16 43.18 2.21
N CYS A 847 -9.38 41.96 2.69
CA CYS A 847 -8.35 41.02 3.11
C CYS A 847 -8.85 39.58 2.89
N PRO A 848 -8.12 38.70 2.19
CA PRO A 848 -6.85 38.95 1.50
C PRO A 848 -7.00 39.91 0.31
N ASN A 849 -5.94 40.66 -0.01
CA ASN A 849 -5.91 41.55 -1.17
C ASN A 849 -4.46 41.75 -1.68
N LYS A 850 -4.31 42.31 -2.89
CA LYS A 850 -3.04 42.82 -3.42
C LYS A 850 -3.05 44.34 -3.49
N PHE A 851 -1.87 44.94 -3.33
CA PHE A 851 -1.64 46.37 -3.41
C PHE A 851 -0.29 46.64 -4.09
N ARG A 852 -0.14 47.83 -4.65
CA ARG A 852 1.11 48.34 -5.22
C ARG A 852 1.39 49.69 -4.59
N ILE A 853 2.54 49.85 -3.95
CA ILE A 853 2.89 51.06 -3.19
C ILE A 853 4.27 51.57 -3.56
N ARG A 854 4.47 52.89 -3.50
CA ARG A 854 5.81 53.50 -3.56
C ARG A 854 6.33 53.71 -2.15
N ALA A 855 7.42 53.03 -1.80
CA ALA A 855 8.00 53.10 -0.47
C ALA A 855 9.51 52.81 -0.47
N ARG A 856 10.21 53.36 0.52
CA ARG A 856 11.64 53.13 0.77
C ARG A 856 11.80 52.06 1.85
N ILE A 857 12.82 51.22 1.73
CA ILE A 857 13.25 50.32 2.83
C ILE A 857 14.01 51.16 3.84
N VAL A 858 13.54 51.20 5.09
CA VAL A 858 14.15 51.98 6.18
C VAL A 858 14.76 51.11 7.28
N ASP A 859 14.40 49.83 7.35
CA ASP A 859 14.93 48.87 8.32
C ASP A 859 14.67 47.44 7.81
N TYR A 860 15.34 46.44 8.40
CA TYR A 860 15.11 45.03 8.13
C TYR A 860 15.34 44.16 9.39
N HIS A 861 14.78 42.96 9.41
CA HIS A 861 14.93 42.02 10.54
C HIS A 861 14.96 40.56 10.06
N PRO A 862 15.85 39.68 10.58
CA PRO A 862 16.92 39.92 11.58
C PRO A 862 17.95 40.96 11.16
N PHE A 863 18.75 41.50 12.09
CA PHE A 863 19.77 42.52 11.74
C PHE A 863 21.02 41.92 11.06
N GLU A 864 21.34 40.67 11.38
CA GLU A 864 22.43 39.93 10.76
C GLU A 864 21.98 39.32 9.42
N LEU A 865 22.64 39.66 8.31
CA LEU A 865 22.24 39.17 6.97
C LEU A 865 22.34 37.65 6.83
N PHE A 866 23.23 36.98 7.58
CA PHE A 866 23.31 35.52 7.58
C PHE A 866 22.14 34.84 8.30
N ASP A 867 21.38 35.57 9.13
CA ASP A 867 20.15 35.07 9.78
C ASP A 867 18.90 35.28 8.91
N PHE A 868 19.05 35.81 7.68
CA PHE A 868 17.99 35.81 6.68
C PHE A 868 17.66 34.40 6.18
N SER A 869 18.49 33.39 6.44
CA SER A 869 18.24 31.97 6.14
C SER A 869 17.96 31.18 7.41
N ALA A 870 16.87 30.42 7.42
CA ALA A 870 16.53 29.49 8.50
C ALA A 870 16.30 28.08 7.95
N GLN A 871 16.44 27.06 8.80
CA GLN A 871 16.01 25.69 8.48
C GLN A 871 14.58 25.47 8.95
N ARG A 872 13.78 24.75 8.15
CA ARG A 872 12.49 24.20 8.59
C ARG A 872 12.37 22.74 8.21
N CYS A 873 11.52 22.03 8.95
CA CYS A 873 11.18 20.66 8.61
C CYS A 873 10.18 20.61 7.44
N LYS A 874 10.55 19.93 6.35
CA LYS A 874 9.67 19.58 5.21
C LYS A 874 8.36 18.93 5.65
N LYS A 875 8.40 18.13 6.74
CA LYS A 875 7.27 17.37 7.27
C LYS A 875 6.38 18.20 8.21
N CYS A 876 6.85 18.60 9.40
CA CYS A 876 6.02 19.34 10.36
C CYS A 876 5.97 20.86 10.17
N LYS A 877 6.71 21.42 9.20
CA LYS A 877 6.84 22.86 8.90
C LYS A 877 7.37 23.75 10.02
N LYS A 878 7.66 23.20 11.21
CA LYS A 878 8.34 23.92 12.29
C LYS A 878 9.76 24.29 11.89
N GLU A 879 10.18 25.45 12.36
CA GLU A 879 11.55 25.95 12.26
C GLU A 879 12.49 25.08 13.11
N ILE A 880 13.65 24.73 12.56
CA ILE A 880 14.67 23.93 13.23
C ILE A 880 15.66 24.93 13.84
N SER A 881 15.84 24.88 15.16
CA SER A 881 16.82 25.73 15.86
C SER A 881 18.20 25.58 15.23
N ILE A 882 18.93 26.67 15.01
CA ILE A 882 20.23 26.67 14.33
C ILE A 882 21.34 25.86 15.05
N LYS A 883 21.10 25.47 16.32
CA LYS A 883 21.95 24.53 17.07
C LYS A 883 21.72 23.06 16.67
N LEU A 884 20.64 22.77 15.94
CA LEU A 884 20.20 21.46 15.50
C LEU A 884 20.32 21.40 13.97
N ARG A 885 20.83 20.28 13.43
CA ARG A 885 20.94 20.06 11.97
C ARG A 885 19.79 19.21 11.40
N ALA A 886 18.76 18.96 12.21
CA ALA A 886 17.71 17.98 11.98
C ALA A 886 16.44 18.34 12.78
N CYS A 887 15.28 17.91 12.29
CA CYS A 887 14.03 18.08 13.03
C CYS A 887 13.85 16.99 14.09
N VAL A 888 13.99 17.36 15.37
CA VAL A 888 13.79 16.47 16.52
C VAL A 888 12.34 15.97 16.59
N ASP A 889 11.35 16.84 16.38
CA ASP A 889 9.92 16.49 16.39
C ASP A 889 9.52 15.45 15.33
N CYS A 890 10.30 15.32 14.25
CA CYS A 890 10.06 14.36 13.17
C CYS A 890 11.03 13.16 13.18
N ASP A 891 11.92 13.10 14.16
CA ASP A 891 13.00 12.11 14.29
C ASP A 891 13.89 12.01 13.03
N ASP A 892 14.22 13.17 12.44
CA ASP A 892 14.99 13.24 11.19
C ASP A 892 16.50 13.05 11.40
N VAL A 893 16.90 11.89 11.89
CA VAL A 893 18.32 11.51 12.07
C VAL A 893 19.11 11.68 10.77
N SER A 894 18.44 11.47 9.62
CA SER A 894 19.00 11.55 8.26
C SER A 894 19.25 12.97 7.71
N ARG A 895 18.69 14.01 8.32
CA ARG A 895 18.58 15.38 7.78
C ARG A 895 17.81 15.50 6.46
N SER A 896 17.17 14.44 5.98
CA SER A 896 16.44 14.43 4.69
C SER A 896 15.17 15.29 4.72
N LEU A 897 14.60 15.50 5.91
CA LEU A 897 13.44 16.35 6.14
C LEU A 897 13.82 17.80 6.46
N SER A 898 15.09 18.19 6.52
CA SER A 898 15.46 19.61 6.62
C SER A 898 15.46 20.30 5.25
N GLU A 899 14.94 21.53 5.17
CA GLU A 899 15.14 22.46 4.07
C GLU A 899 15.48 23.86 4.57
N TRP A 900 16.40 24.53 3.86
CA TRP A 900 16.65 25.96 4.04
C TRP A 900 15.56 26.78 3.36
N TYR A 901 15.17 27.89 3.98
CA TYR A 901 14.27 28.90 3.41
C TYR A 901 14.69 30.29 3.90
N PHE A 902 14.33 31.32 3.15
CA PHE A 902 14.56 32.69 3.60
C PHE A 902 13.48 33.11 4.60
N ARG A 903 13.90 33.75 5.70
CA ARG A 903 13.05 34.27 6.76
C ARG A 903 13.54 35.67 7.18
N PHE A 904 13.06 36.70 6.49
CA PHE A 904 13.34 38.09 6.85
C PHE A 904 12.17 39.01 6.53
N PHE A 905 12.18 40.17 7.18
CA PHE A 905 11.17 41.21 7.10
C PHE A 905 11.81 42.52 6.67
N LEU A 906 11.08 43.32 5.90
CA LEU A 906 11.47 44.68 5.52
C LEU A 906 10.51 45.67 6.16
N ARG A 907 11.04 46.73 6.76
CA ARG A 907 10.26 47.89 7.20
C ARG A 907 10.29 48.93 6.09
N LEU A 908 9.11 49.24 5.59
CA LEU A 908 8.88 50.27 4.59
C LEU A 908 8.48 51.60 5.24
N LYS A 909 8.77 52.69 4.55
CA LYS A 909 8.28 54.06 4.79
C LYS A 909 7.82 54.62 3.45
N ASP A 910 6.58 55.08 3.34
CA ASP A 910 6.10 55.74 2.11
C ASP A 910 6.43 57.25 2.09
N GLU A 911 6.02 57.94 1.02
CA GLU A 911 6.22 59.38 0.84
C GLU A 911 5.52 60.22 1.92
N ASN A 912 4.50 59.69 2.61
CA ASN A 912 3.79 60.36 3.70
C ASN A 912 4.44 60.12 5.07
N GLY A 913 5.49 59.30 5.14
CA GLY A 913 6.11 58.86 6.39
C GLY A 913 5.35 57.73 7.11
N ASP A 914 4.30 57.16 6.51
CA ASP A 914 3.61 56.01 7.07
C ASP A 914 4.46 54.74 6.93
N HIS A 915 4.45 53.88 7.95
CA HIS A 915 5.31 52.69 8.03
C HIS A 915 4.55 51.37 7.85
N LEU A 916 5.17 50.39 7.20
CA LEU A 916 4.63 49.03 7.05
C LEU A 916 5.74 47.99 7.20
N VAL A 917 5.51 46.93 7.97
CA VAL A 917 6.41 45.77 8.01
C VAL A 917 5.86 44.70 7.07
N ILE A 918 6.70 44.19 6.18
CA ILE A 918 6.33 43.13 5.23
C ILE A 918 7.29 41.95 5.33
N SER A 919 6.75 40.73 5.21
CA SER A 919 7.50 39.50 5.09
C SER A 919 8.03 39.31 3.67
N VAL A 920 9.23 38.75 3.52
CA VAL A 920 9.75 38.35 2.21
C VAL A 920 9.70 36.83 2.01
N CYS A 921 9.44 36.05 3.07
CA CYS A 921 9.66 34.59 3.14
C CYS A 921 9.12 33.78 1.94
N ASP A 922 7.85 33.96 1.58
CA ASP A 922 7.15 33.09 0.62
C ASP A 922 7.65 33.25 -0.82
N GLU A 923 8.08 34.46 -1.19
CA GLU A 923 8.47 34.82 -2.55
C GLU A 923 9.95 35.28 -2.61
N ALA A 924 10.72 35.01 -1.55
CA ALA A 924 12.11 35.45 -1.42
C ALA A 924 13.00 35.02 -2.58
N LYS A 925 12.82 33.81 -3.12
CA LYS A 925 13.58 33.33 -4.28
C LYS A 925 13.33 34.21 -5.52
N ASP A 926 12.10 34.60 -5.77
CA ASP A 926 11.75 35.47 -6.90
C ASP A 926 12.20 36.92 -6.61
N PHE A 927 11.94 37.43 -5.41
CA PHE A 927 12.38 38.75 -4.96
C PHE A 927 13.90 38.94 -5.07
N LEU A 928 14.68 37.94 -4.64
CA LEU A 928 16.13 37.96 -4.67
C LEU A 928 16.71 37.53 -6.04
N GLY A 929 15.95 37.54 -7.14
CA GLY A 929 16.47 37.28 -8.49
C GLY A 929 16.95 35.83 -8.69
N GLY A 930 16.18 34.86 -8.20
CA GLY A 930 16.43 33.43 -8.33
C GLY A 930 17.40 32.83 -7.31
N LEU A 931 17.89 33.60 -6.33
CA LEU A 931 18.80 33.08 -5.29
C LEU A 931 18.11 31.96 -4.50
N ASN A 932 18.77 30.81 -4.39
CA ASN A 932 18.29 29.71 -3.56
C ASN A 932 18.67 29.94 -2.09
N PRO A 933 17.83 29.57 -1.12
CA PRO A 933 18.21 29.58 0.29
C PRO A 933 19.26 28.50 0.58
N SER A 934 20.30 28.86 1.33
CA SER A 934 21.39 27.99 1.78
C SER A 934 21.78 28.32 3.22
N ASP A 935 22.78 27.63 3.77
CA ASP A 935 23.39 27.97 5.06
C ASP A 935 24.29 29.20 4.89
N LEU A 936 23.75 30.41 5.03
CA LEU A 936 24.50 31.65 4.81
C LEU A 936 25.67 31.85 5.78
N ARG A 937 25.73 31.10 6.89
CA ARG A 937 26.87 31.12 7.83
C ARG A 937 28.02 30.24 7.35
N ALA A 938 27.74 29.21 6.55
CA ALA A 938 28.74 28.33 5.95
C ALA A 938 29.09 28.70 4.49
N ASP A 939 28.14 29.28 3.75
CA ASP A 939 28.26 29.64 2.34
C ASP A 939 28.45 31.16 2.16
N ALA A 940 29.72 31.57 2.29
CA ALA A 940 30.13 32.96 2.09
C ALA A 940 29.86 33.49 0.66
N ALA A 941 29.75 32.62 -0.36
CA ALA A 941 29.45 33.03 -1.72
C ALA A 941 27.97 33.39 -1.88
N SER A 942 27.07 32.60 -1.32
CA SER A 942 25.63 32.94 -1.24
C SER A 942 25.39 34.15 -0.36
N LEU A 943 26.06 34.28 0.79
CA LEU A 943 25.96 35.48 1.65
C LEU A 943 26.41 36.74 0.90
N LYS A 944 27.56 36.71 0.23
CA LYS A 944 28.00 37.84 -0.61
C LYS A 944 26.96 38.17 -1.70
N THR A 945 26.45 37.15 -2.39
CA THR A 945 25.45 37.32 -3.45
C THR A 945 24.14 37.94 -2.93
N LEU A 946 23.71 37.55 -1.73
CA LEU A 946 22.57 38.17 -1.03
C LEU A 946 22.85 39.64 -0.73
N THR A 947 24.01 39.94 -0.12
CA THR A 947 24.42 41.30 0.25
C THR A 947 24.51 42.21 -0.97
N ASP A 948 25.18 41.77 -2.05
CA ASP A 948 25.32 42.53 -3.30
C ASP A 948 23.95 42.85 -3.94
N ARG A 949 22.98 41.92 -3.86
CA ARG A 949 21.62 42.13 -4.35
C ARG A 949 20.82 43.10 -3.47
N LEU A 950 20.90 42.97 -2.15
CA LEU A 950 20.18 43.86 -1.23
C LEU A 950 20.77 45.29 -1.22
N LYS A 951 22.10 45.46 -1.34
CA LYS A 951 22.71 46.81 -1.42
C LYS A 951 22.17 47.63 -2.60
N LYS A 952 21.70 47.01 -3.69
CA LYS A 952 21.01 47.73 -4.80
C LYS A 952 19.71 48.44 -4.40
N ILE A 953 19.03 48.00 -3.34
CA ILE A 953 17.72 48.51 -2.92
C ILE A 953 17.70 49.12 -1.52
N CYS A 954 18.67 48.79 -0.66
CA CYS A 954 18.75 49.29 0.72
C CYS A 954 20.18 49.47 1.26
N LYS A 955 21.18 49.78 0.41
CA LYS A 955 22.59 50.01 0.83
C LYS A 955 22.73 50.83 2.14
N PRO A 956 22.11 52.02 2.29
CA PRO A 956 22.29 52.82 3.52
C PRO A 956 21.85 52.11 4.80
N VAL A 957 20.80 51.28 4.71
CA VAL A 957 20.29 50.51 5.87
C VAL A 957 21.25 49.37 6.23
N ILE A 958 21.89 48.75 5.23
CA ILE A 958 22.89 47.71 5.47
C ILE A 958 24.17 48.34 6.03
N ASP A 959 24.70 49.40 5.41
CA ASP A 959 25.93 50.06 5.87
C ASP A 959 25.77 50.63 7.29
N TYR A 960 24.56 51.05 7.69
CA TYR A 960 24.22 51.41 9.07
C TYR A 960 24.25 50.22 10.04
N HIS A 961 23.61 49.09 9.71
CA HIS A 961 23.63 47.89 10.56
C HIS A 961 25.01 47.21 10.62
N ASP A 962 25.81 47.31 9.55
CA ASP A 962 27.23 46.90 9.49
C ASP A 962 28.13 47.81 10.38
N GLY A 963 27.60 48.91 10.96
CA GLY A 963 28.34 49.84 11.81
C GLY A 963 29.31 50.77 11.06
N VAL A 964 29.10 50.98 9.75
CA VAL A 964 30.01 51.73 8.87
C VAL A 964 29.76 53.25 8.89
N GLU A 965 28.52 53.70 9.20
CA GLU A 965 28.15 55.12 9.20
C GLU A 965 27.33 55.54 10.45
N GLU A 966 27.66 56.71 11.02
CA GLU A 966 26.89 57.34 12.11
C GLU A 966 25.58 57.97 11.61
N GLN A 967 24.52 57.16 11.54
CA GLN A 967 23.11 57.48 11.20
C GLN A 967 22.80 58.87 10.56
N PRO A 968 23.20 59.17 9.31
CA PRO A 968 23.11 60.53 8.76
C PRO A 968 22.15 60.60 7.55
N GLY A 969 20.84 60.53 7.78
CA GLY A 969 19.81 60.97 6.82
C GLY A 969 19.72 60.29 5.44
N LEU A 970 20.54 59.27 5.14
CA LEU A 970 20.54 58.58 3.84
C LEU A 970 19.32 57.68 3.67
N GLU A 971 18.28 58.22 3.04
CA GLU A 971 17.09 57.46 2.67
C GLU A 971 17.36 56.53 1.46
N SER A 972 17.12 55.22 1.62
CA SER A 972 17.09 54.23 0.52
C SER A 972 16.25 54.70 -0.67
N PRO A 973 16.50 54.22 -1.91
CA PRO A 973 15.68 54.58 -3.08
C PRO A 973 14.19 54.30 -2.86
N LEU A 974 13.34 55.11 -3.49
CA LEU A 974 11.89 54.89 -3.50
C LEU A 974 11.56 53.78 -4.50
N LEU A 975 11.07 52.65 -3.98
CA LEU A 975 10.78 51.44 -4.76
C LEU A 975 9.29 51.33 -5.05
N ASP A 976 8.93 50.82 -6.22
CA ASP A 976 7.57 50.43 -6.57
C ASP A 976 7.37 48.95 -6.20
N ILE A 977 6.71 48.70 -5.06
CA ILE A 977 6.62 47.39 -4.41
C ILE A 977 5.18 46.88 -4.46
N CYS A 978 4.98 45.71 -5.04
CA CYS A 978 3.74 44.97 -4.93
C CYS A 978 3.72 44.09 -3.66
N ILE A 979 2.63 44.18 -2.90
CA ILE A 979 2.45 43.46 -1.64
C ILE A 979 1.09 42.75 -1.62
N LYS A 980 1.00 41.64 -0.88
CA LYS A 980 -0.23 40.90 -0.58
C LYS A 980 -0.53 40.97 0.92
N SER A 981 -1.81 41.05 1.29
CA SER A 981 -2.30 40.96 2.67
C SER A 981 -3.07 39.68 2.92
N TRP A 982 -3.04 39.17 4.15
CA TRP A 982 -3.90 38.08 4.63
C TRP A 982 -4.26 38.27 6.11
N PRO A 983 -5.40 37.73 6.57
CA PRO A 983 -5.78 37.78 7.99
C PRO A 983 -4.88 36.84 8.81
N ILE A 984 -4.55 37.27 10.03
CA ILE A 984 -3.89 36.45 11.04
C ILE A 984 -4.62 36.60 12.38
N THR A 985 -4.87 35.48 13.05
CA THR A 985 -5.43 35.48 14.41
C THR A 985 -4.26 35.47 15.40
N VAL A 986 -4.15 36.51 16.22
CA VAL A 986 -3.15 36.60 17.28
C VAL A 986 -3.83 37.21 18.49
N GLU A 987 -3.93 36.44 19.57
CA GLU A 987 -4.62 36.85 20.82
C GLU A 987 -6.09 37.23 20.55
N GLU A 988 -6.79 36.42 19.76
CA GLU A 988 -8.20 36.58 19.33
C GLU A 988 -8.53 37.84 18.51
N VAL A 989 -7.65 38.85 18.52
CA VAL A 989 -7.80 40.05 17.69
C VAL A 989 -7.43 39.73 16.24
N PRO A 990 -8.32 39.98 15.26
CA PRO A 990 -8.01 39.79 13.85
C PRO A 990 -7.00 40.86 13.39
N LYS A 991 -5.73 40.47 13.31
CA LYS A 991 -4.64 41.30 12.78
C LYS A 991 -4.43 40.97 11.30
N ARG A 992 -3.60 41.76 10.61
CA ARG A 992 -3.26 41.54 9.20
C ARG A 992 -1.75 41.45 9.04
N ALA A 993 -1.32 40.46 8.28
CA ALA A 993 0.06 40.35 7.83
C ALA A 993 0.18 40.77 6.36
N TYR A 994 1.41 41.12 5.97
CA TYR A 994 1.74 41.61 4.63
C TYR A 994 3.02 40.91 4.16
N ALA A 995 3.12 40.64 2.86
CA ALA A 995 4.34 40.15 2.22
C ALA A 995 4.56 40.79 0.85
N VAL A 996 5.80 40.79 0.39
CA VAL A 996 6.14 41.00 -1.03
C VAL A 996 5.36 40.02 -1.90
N THR A 997 4.91 40.47 -3.07
CA THR A 997 4.40 39.58 -4.11
C THR A 997 4.79 40.06 -5.50
N GLY A 998 5.26 39.15 -6.36
CA GLY A 998 5.57 39.41 -7.76
C GLY A 998 6.64 40.48 -8.01
N CYS A 999 7.56 40.73 -7.07
CA CYS A 999 8.69 41.64 -7.24
C CYS A 999 10.00 40.86 -7.43
N GLU A 1000 11.00 41.45 -8.07
CA GLU A 1000 12.29 40.84 -8.41
C GLU A 1000 13.39 41.91 -8.51
N ILE A 1001 14.47 41.79 -7.74
CA ILE A 1001 15.65 42.68 -7.83
C ILE A 1001 16.34 42.44 -9.17
N VAL A 1002 16.66 43.53 -9.88
CA VAL A 1002 17.39 43.45 -11.14
C VAL A 1002 18.85 43.11 -10.87
N VAL A 1003 19.23 41.86 -11.16
CA VAL A 1003 20.61 41.33 -11.02
C VAL A 1003 21.52 41.89 -12.11
#